data_AF-W2J4F3-F1
#
_entry.id   AF-W2J4F3-F1
#
_cell.length_a   1.000
_cell.length_b   1.000
_cell.length_c   1.000
_cell.angle_alpha   90.00
_cell.angle_beta   90.00
_cell.angle_gamma   90.00
#
_symmetry.space_group_name_H-M   'P 1'
#
loop_
_entity.id
_entity.type
_entity.pdbx_description
1 polymer ?
#
loop_
_entity_poly.entity_id
_entity_poly.type
_entity_poly.pdbx_seq_one_letter_code
_entity_poly.pdbx_strand_id
1 'polypeptide(L)'
;MESASALLQLVRDAASGAQSSNLRERDLLASLESVRKQLQRSTMPPESNAIAICHVTAQVSAFLIQYRPLAAQNASSKWHKRVFLLEAAVASAFTSFTNAEELKNEDRGDLCNMMKWLYQRLWGMAQTPQQAAKVVTVMTKLCVLLAICWLSYDRIGRLIKVENLLTICSNFCSDYESTKPLAKWPLFLLGMVEMTENQDYIGALECLRSAVEICDGSELDGVLFYWYAVALIHSGHSGDAVMALDKCIRANYEPTACLSLQALVNLQATDYHAASEQLQRALGINFEDPKSMFNYGLLMEQMDNFEAQQQLLEYVLEFYGAGSADSTAKQLGDADQTKTTALFDERSLASLLPSRQTSLNLSRVHLHLAMAAMENGDWVESKKHFEEFLGVEHQCAITTTVLEAARDYVYVLLQCKLPSLALRKCEQNLQNAVTDTVNEDDMISLLLLHLYKADALLCLERVDECCEYLQQIVQPKIQEIMSREQATTAISEEVVSCHTQLLNNLAVVVACCSGVDPAISILREGLQQYPDCLALKFNLVLLLWRKDDKPAACTMWVKARGWDLQAKINGADVGTTYQNAALSASTSQMPSISEHVQGDLDGEDGISAQQLVYLDALILNYWRKTRESQLVDYSLQYIEYLESLGTTDISQNN
;
A
#
# COMPACT_ATOMS: atom_id res chain seq x y z
N MET A 1 56.07 11.34 -14.07
CA MET A 1 55.33 10.26 -14.76
C MET A 1 55.30 9.00 -13.91
N GLU A 2 56.46 8.48 -13.43
CA GLU A 2 56.52 7.30 -12.57
C GLU A 2 55.62 7.38 -11.34
N SER A 3 55.62 8.48 -10.59
CA SER A 3 54.77 8.62 -9.39
C SER A 3 53.26 8.70 -9.69
N ALA A 4 52.88 9.32 -10.81
CA ALA A 4 51.48 9.36 -11.25
C ALA A 4 51.02 7.99 -11.74
N SER A 5 51.87 7.28 -12.49
CA SER A 5 51.64 5.90 -12.91
C SER A 5 51.58 4.95 -11.72
N ALA A 6 52.45 5.13 -10.73
CA ALA A 6 52.47 4.35 -9.50
C ALA A 6 51.21 4.58 -8.67
N LEU A 7 50.74 5.83 -8.53
CA LEU A 7 49.48 6.13 -7.85
C LEU A 7 48.26 5.57 -8.59
N LEU A 8 48.23 5.67 -9.93
CA LEU A 8 47.15 5.09 -10.74
C LEU A 8 47.13 3.56 -10.68
N GLN A 9 48.30 2.93 -10.71
CA GLN A 9 48.44 1.48 -10.56
C GLN A 9 47.99 1.06 -9.16
N LEU A 10 48.40 1.80 -8.12
CA LEU A 10 48.02 1.56 -6.74
C LEU A 10 46.50 1.70 -6.52
N VAL A 11 45.85 2.71 -7.11
CA VAL A 11 44.38 2.85 -7.08
C VAL A 11 43.69 1.69 -7.82
N ARG A 12 44.24 1.24 -8.94
CA ARG A 12 43.70 0.12 -9.74
C ARG A 12 43.86 -1.22 -9.02
N ASP A 13 45.01 -1.47 -8.40
CA ASP A 13 45.29 -2.68 -7.62
C ASP A 13 44.38 -2.74 -6.38
N ALA A 14 44.17 -1.59 -5.72
CA ALA A 14 43.22 -1.47 -4.61
C ALA A 14 41.76 -1.63 -5.04
N ALA A 15 41.37 -1.17 -6.23
CA ALA A 15 40.01 -1.32 -6.76
C ALA A 15 39.68 -2.76 -7.23
N SER A 16 40.69 -3.55 -7.61
CA SER A 16 40.54 -4.92 -8.14
C SER A 16 40.64 -6.02 -7.08
N GLY A 17 40.80 -5.67 -5.80
CA GLY A 17 40.87 -6.64 -4.70
C GLY A 17 42.15 -7.48 -4.69
N ALA A 18 43.20 -7.07 -5.41
CA ALA A 18 44.48 -7.75 -5.41
C ALA A 18 45.07 -7.76 -3.97
N GLN A 19 45.22 -8.97 -3.41
CA GLN A 19 45.69 -9.20 -2.05
C GLN A 19 47.09 -8.62 -1.81
N SER A 20 47.21 -7.40 -1.25
CA SER A 20 48.30 -6.98 -0.33
C SER A 20 48.33 -5.49 0.04
N SER A 21 47.22 -4.75 0.04
CA SER A 21 47.26 -3.35 0.51
C SER A 21 46.12 -3.03 1.45
N ASN A 22 46.41 -3.02 2.75
CA ASN A 22 45.67 -2.22 3.74
C ASN A 22 45.91 -0.73 3.44
N LEU A 23 45.50 -0.25 2.27
CA LEU A 23 45.65 1.13 1.86
C LEU A 23 44.67 1.96 2.66
N ARG A 24 45.19 2.73 3.61
CA ARG A 24 44.37 3.66 4.37
C ARG A 24 44.11 4.88 3.50
N GLU A 25 42.88 5.37 3.52
CA GLU A 25 42.41 6.58 2.82
C GLU A 25 43.39 7.78 2.94
N ARG A 26 44.07 7.92 4.08
CA ARG A 26 45.07 8.97 4.32
C ARG A 26 46.31 8.84 3.44
N ASP A 27 46.74 7.62 3.14
CA ASP A 27 47.93 7.34 2.34
C ASP A 27 47.69 7.70 0.87
N LEU A 28 46.46 7.50 0.39
CA LEU A 28 46.01 7.92 -0.94
C LEU A 28 45.98 9.44 -1.09
N LEU A 29 45.40 10.15 -0.13
CA LEU A 29 45.34 11.62 -0.16
C LEU A 29 46.73 12.27 -0.02
N ALA A 30 47.61 11.70 0.80
CA ALA A 30 49.00 12.15 0.91
C ALA A 30 49.78 11.90 -0.40
N SER A 31 49.55 10.75 -1.04
CA SER A 31 50.15 10.41 -2.33
C SER A 31 49.62 11.31 -3.46
N LEU A 32 48.33 11.67 -3.44
CA LEU A 32 47.76 12.65 -4.38
C LEU A 32 48.45 14.01 -4.27
N GLU A 33 48.63 14.53 -3.06
CA GLU A 33 49.30 15.81 -2.82
C GLU A 33 50.79 15.75 -3.21
N SER A 34 51.45 14.60 -3.02
CA SER A 34 52.82 14.37 -3.49
C SER A 34 52.91 14.38 -5.03
N VAL A 35 52.03 13.65 -5.71
CA VAL A 35 51.95 13.60 -7.18
C VAL A 35 51.66 14.99 -7.74
N ARG A 36 50.73 15.74 -7.13
CA ARG A 36 50.45 17.14 -7.48
C ARG A 36 51.71 18.01 -7.44
N LYS A 37 52.44 18.01 -6.32
CA LYS A 37 53.67 18.82 -6.15
C LYS A 37 54.76 18.43 -7.15
N GLN A 38 54.84 17.15 -7.51
CA GLN A 38 55.82 16.66 -8.48
C GLN A 38 55.43 17.04 -9.93
N LEU A 39 54.16 16.96 -10.29
CA LEU A 39 53.67 17.36 -11.61
C LEU A 39 53.82 18.87 -11.84
N GLN A 40 53.58 19.69 -10.80
CA GLN A 40 53.82 21.14 -10.85
C GLN A 40 55.30 21.51 -11.09
N ARG A 41 56.25 20.65 -10.69
CA ARG A 41 57.69 20.86 -10.86
C ARG A 41 58.25 20.18 -12.11
N SER A 42 57.40 19.53 -12.91
CA SER A 42 57.84 18.78 -14.08
C SER A 42 58.10 19.70 -15.28
N THR A 43 58.99 19.27 -16.17
CA THR A 43 59.32 19.98 -17.42
C THR A 43 58.36 19.65 -18.57
N MET A 44 57.24 18.99 -18.28
CA MET A 44 56.25 18.60 -19.29
C MET A 44 55.45 19.81 -19.78
N PRO A 45 54.85 19.72 -20.99
CA PRO A 45 53.91 20.73 -21.45
C PRO A 45 52.78 20.94 -20.43
N PRO A 46 52.37 22.19 -20.18
CA PRO A 46 51.35 22.53 -19.18
C PRO A 46 50.02 21.78 -19.43
N GLU A 47 49.68 21.57 -20.71
CA GLU A 47 48.56 20.72 -21.18
C GLU A 47 48.57 19.31 -20.60
N SER A 48 49.69 18.61 -20.77
CA SER A 48 49.84 17.22 -20.34
C SER A 48 49.82 17.11 -18.82
N ASN A 49 50.35 18.13 -18.13
CA ASN A 49 50.33 18.20 -16.67
C ASN A 49 48.92 18.39 -16.12
N ALA A 50 48.14 19.32 -16.68
CA ALA A 50 46.78 19.57 -16.23
C ALA A 50 45.86 18.35 -16.48
N ILE A 51 45.94 17.73 -17.66
CA ILE A 51 45.18 16.51 -17.96
C ILE A 51 45.56 15.39 -16.98
N ALA A 52 46.86 15.21 -16.71
CA ALA A 52 47.32 14.20 -15.75
C ALA A 52 46.80 14.46 -14.33
N ILE A 53 46.82 15.71 -13.86
CA ILE A 53 46.27 16.09 -12.55
C ILE A 53 44.77 15.81 -12.50
N CYS A 54 44.00 16.22 -13.53
CA CYS A 54 42.56 15.94 -13.61
C CYS A 54 42.26 14.44 -13.60
N HIS A 55 43.00 13.65 -14.39
CA HIS A 55 42.82 12.21 -14.44
C HIS A 55 43.12 11.53 -13.11
N VAL A 56 44.26 11.83 -12.48
CA VAL A 56 44.63 11.27 -11.17
C VAL A 56 43.60 11.65 -10.11
N THR A 57 43.18 12.92 -10.10
CA THR A 57 42.15 13.41 -9.16
C THR A 57 40.83 12.67 -9.35
N ALA A 58 40.37 12.46 -10.59
CA ALA A 58 39.16 11.70 -10.88
C ALA A 58 39.25 10.24 -10.39
N GLN A 59 40.41 9.57 -10.55
CA GLN A 59 40.58 8.19 -10.09
C GLN A 59 40.60 8.09 -8.56
N VAL A 60 41.25 9.04 -7.88
CA VAL A 60 41.22 9.11 -6.42
C VAL A 60 39.80 9.40 -5.93
N SER A 61 39.07 10.34 -6.54
CA SER A 61 37.67 10.62 -6.19
C SER A 61 36.78 9.39 -6.37
N ALA A 62 36.93 8.64 -7.46
CA ALA A 62 36.17 7.40 -7.69
C ALA A 62 36.40 6.37 -6.58
N PHE A 63 37.67 6.16 -6.19
CA PHE A 63 38.03 5.27 -5.10
C PHE A 63 37.41 5.72 -3.77
N LEU A 64 37.50 7.01 -3.44
CA LEU A 64 36.93 7.56 -2.20
C LEU A 64 35.41 7.41 -2.12
N ILE A 65 34.71 7.54 -3.25
CA ILE A 65 33.26 7.34 -3.34
C ILE A 65 32.91 5.86 -3.14
N GLN A 66 33.65 4.95 -3.79
CA GLN A 66 33.40 3.50 -3.72
C GLN A 66 33.63 2.90 -2.32
N TYR A 67 34.65 3.37 -1.59
CA TYR A 67 35.05 2.82 -0.28
C TYR A 67 34.48 3.59 0.94
N ARG A 68 33.35 4.28 0.76
CA ARG A 68 32.70 5.04 1.83
C ARG A 68 32.15 4.11 2.93
N PRO A 69 32.50 4.30 4.22
CA PRO A 69 31.76 3.66 5.31
C PRO A 69 30.39 4.34 5.45
N LEU A 70 29.32 3.58 5.23
CA LEU A 70 27.92 4.05 5.29
C LEU A 70 27.43 4.42 6.71
N ALA A 71 28.24 4.25 7.76
CA ALA A 71 27.82 4.42 9.15
C ALA A 71 28.80 5.27 9.97
N ALA A 72 28.76 6.60 9.85
CA ALA A 72 29.27 7.49 10.91
C ALA A 72 28.83 8.96 10.68
N GLN A 73 27.78 9.38 11.37
CA GLN A 73 27.40 10.80 11.49
C GLN A 73 28.53 11.67 12.11
N ASN A 74 29.52 11.06 12.77
CA ASN A 74 30.67 11.75 13.39
C ASN A 74 31.86 12.07 12.45
N ALA A 75 31.75 11.84 11.13
CA ALA A 75 32.85 12.00 10.17
C ALA A 75 32.94 13.38 9.47
N SER A 76 32.00 14.30 9.73
CA SER A 76 31.83 15.57 9.00
C SER A 76 33.13 16.38 8.84
N SER A 77 33.83 16.74 9.93
CA SER A 77 35.00 17.65 9.87
C SER A 77 36.22 17.07 9.15
N LYS A 78 36.35 15.73 9.09
CA LYS A 78 37.42 15.06 8.34
C LYS A 78 37.11 15.05 6.84
N TRP A 79 35.84 14.96 6.45
CA TRP A 79 35.39 15.02 5.05
C TRP A 79 35.58 16.41 4.43
N HIS A 80 35.38 17.48 5.21
CA HIS A 80 35.70 18.88 4.83
C HIS A 80 37.11 19.05 4.28
N LYS A 81 38.09 18.49 4.99
CA LYS A 81 39.49 18.57 4.57
C LYS A 81 39.77 17.73 3.32
N ARG A 82 39.02 16.66 3.09
CA ARG A 82 39.21 15.73 1.95
C ARG A 82 38.71 16.34 0.64
N VAL A 83 37.48 16.86 0.65
CA VAL A 83 36.90 17.55 -0.51
C VAL A 83 37.72 18.79 -0.87
N PHE A 84 38.16 19.57 0.12
CA PHE A 84 39.05 20.71 -0.10
C PHE A 84 40.38 20.32 -0.78
N LEU A 85 40.96 19.17 -0.43
CA LEU A 85 42.18 18.67 -1.09
C LEU A 85 41.92 18.31 -2.55
N LEU A 86 40.75 17.75 -2.88
CA LEU A 86 40.35 17.49 -4.27
C LEU A 86 40.15 18.80 -5.05
N GLU A 87 39.46 19.78 -4.46
CA GLU A 87 39.30 21.12 -5.05
C GLU A 87 40.64 21.81 -5.29
N ALA A 88 41.54 21.75 -4.32
CA ALA A 88 42.87 22.32 -4.44
C ALA A 88 43.70 21.61 -5.52
N ALA A 89 43.51 20.31 -5.73
CA ALA A 89 44.14 19.58 -6.83
C ALA A 89 43.60 20.05 -8.19
N VAL A 90 42.29 20.25 -8.34
CA VAL A 90 41.68 20.81 -9.57
C VAL A 90 42.15 22.25 -9.82
N ALA A 91 42.12 23.10 -8.80
CA ALA A 91 42.64 24.46 -8.88
C ALA A 91 44.14 24.47 -9.25
N SER A 92 44.90 23.47 -8.84
CA SER A 92 46.31 23.35 -9.21
C SER A 92 46.52 23.07 -10.70
N ALA A 93 45.65 22.27 -11.32
CA ALA A 93 45.65 22.04 -12.77
C ALA A 93 45.41 23.35 -13.52
N PHE A 94 44.48 24.18 -13.03
CA PHE A 94 44.23 25.52 -13.55
C PHE A 94 45.45 26.45 -13.43
N THR A 95 46.10 26.50 -12.26
CA THR A 95 47.30 27.33 -12.04
C THR A 95 48.52 26.86 -12.84
N SER A 96 48.60 25.58 -13.20
CA SER A 96 49.68 25.06 -14.05
C SER A 96 49.60 25.55 -15.50
N PHE A 97 48.43 26.09 -15.88
CA PHE A 97 48.11 26.56 -17.23
C PHE A 97 48.15 28.08 -17.39
N THR A 98 48.01 28.82 -16.30
CA THR A 98 47.75 30.26 -16.34
C THR A 98 48.97 31.04 -15.84
N ASN A 99 49.53 31.89 -16.72
CA ASN A 99 50.32 33.02 -16.27
C ASN A 99 49.35 34.06 -15.68
N ALA A 100 49.75 34.73 -14.59
CA ALA A 100 48.87 35.55 -13.76
C ALA A 100 48.22 36.78 -14.46
N GLU A 101 48.38 36.97 -15.77
CA GLU A 101 47.97 38.17 -16.52
C GLU A 101 46.73 37.99 -17.42
N GLU A 102 46.29 36.75 -17.74
CA GLU A 102 45.21 36.51 -18.71
C GLU A 102 43.78 36.40 -18.12
N LEU A 103 43.57 36.57 -16.81
CA LEU A 103 42.28 36.26 -16.17
C LEU A 103 41.64 37.46 -15.46
N LYS A 104 40.32 37.62 -15.61
CA LYS A 104 39.51 38.56 -14.80
C LYS A 104 39.44 38.06 -13.35
N ASN A 105 39.44 38.97 -12.37
CA ASN A 105 39.43 38.62 -10.93
C ASN A 105 38.24 37.74 -10.52
N GLU A 106 37.12 37.81 -11.23
CA GLU A 106 35.90 37.02 -10.97
C GLU A 106 36.07 35.52 -11.30
N ASP A 107 36.95 35.15 -12.24
CA ASP A 107 37.15 33.77 -12.68
C ASP A 107 38.07 32.96 -11.75
N ARG A 108 38.82 33.62 -10.85
CA ARG A 108 39.78 32.97 -9.94
C ARG A 108 39.15 32.38 -8.67
N GLY A 109 37.96 32.86 -8.30
CA GLY A 109 37.30 32.48 -7.05
C GLY A 109 36.37 31.27 -7.14
N ASP A 110 35.88 30.96 -8.34
CA ASP A 110 34.87 29.91 -8.56
C ASP A 110 35.43 28.71 -9.34
N LEU A 111 35.31 27.52 -8.74
CA LEU A 111 35.80 26.27 -9.33
C LEU A 111 35.04 25.90 -10.61
N CYS A 112 33.76 26.26 -10.71
CA CYS A 112 32.98 26.01 -11.93
C CYS A 112 33.52 26.80 -13.13
N ASN A 113 33.88 28.08 -12.91
CA ASN A 113 34.52 28.92 -13.93
C ASN A 113 35.91 28.41 -14.31
N MET A 114 36.73 28.00 -13.32
CA MET A 114 38.02 27.37 -13.58
C MET A 114 37.88 26.09 -14.43
N MET A 115 36.88 25.26 -14.14
CA MET A 115 36.63 24.04 -14.90
C MET A 115 36.17 24.34 -16.32
N LYS A 116 35.24 25.29 -16.50
CA LYS A 116 34.80 25.78 -17.82
C LYS A 116 35.97 26.26 -18.67
N TRP A 117 36.86 27.06 -18.08
CA TRP A 117 38.06 27.55 -18.76
C TRP A 117 39.01 26.42 -19.15
N LEU A 118 39.26 25.47 -18.23
CA LEU A 118 40.09 24.30 -18.51
C LEU A 118 39.56 23.48 -19.68
N TYR A 119 38.24 23.25 -19.74
CA TYR A 119 37.58 22.59 -20.87
C TYR A 119 37.87 23.30 -22.19
N GLN A 120 37.60 24.61 -22.27
CA GLN A 120 37.78 25.40 -23.49
C GLN A 120 39.23 25.39 -23.97
N ARG A 121 40.18 25.53 -23.02
CA ARG A 121 41.60 25.61 -23.35
C ARG A 121 42.19 24.27 -23.75
N LEU A 122 41.94 23.21 -22.97
CA LEU A 122 42.44 21.87 -23.27
C LEU A 122 41.85 21.32 -24.57
N TRP A 123 40.59 21.65 -24.86
CA TRP A 123 39.98 21.31 -26.13
C TRP A 123 40.59 22.07 -27.31
N GLY A 124 40.73 23.40 -27.20
CA GLY A 124 41.29 24.22 -28.28
C GLY A 124 42.74 23.87 -28.67
N MET A 125 43.45 23.16 -27.80
CA MET A 125 44.82 22.68 -28.03
C MET A 125 44.89 21.22 -28.51
N ALA A 126 43.76 20.49 -28.52
CA ALA A 126 43.72 19.12 -29.01
C ALA A 126 43.93 19.09 -30.54
N GLN A 127 44.97 18.40 -30.97
CA GLN A 127 45.36 18.35 -32.39
C GLN A 127 44.60 17.27 -33.19
N THR A 128 43.98 16.32 -32.49
CA THR A 128 43.23 15.22 -33.09
C THR A 128 41.88 15.02 -32.39
N PRO A 129 40.84 14.57 -33.12
CA PRO A 129 39.54 14.24 -32.52
C PRO A 129 39.65 13.22 -31.37
N GLN A 130 40.57 12.26 -31.48
CA GLN A 130 40.81 11.26 -30.43
C GLN A 130 41.41 11.85 -29.15
N GLN A 131 42.32 12.82 -29.28
CA GLN A 131 42.88 13.53 -28.13
C GLN A 131 41.81 14.40 -27.46
N ALA A 132 40.99 15.07 -28.26
CA ALA A 132 39.89 15.90 -27.80
C ALA A 132 38.85 15.05 -27.03
N ALA A 133 38.47 13.89 -27.56
CA ALA A 133 37.57 12.95 -26.89
C ALA A 133 38.13 12.42 -25.55
N LYS A 134 39.44 12.16 -25.46
CA LYS A 134 40.10 11.77 -24.20
C LYS A 134 40.05 12.88 -23.14
N VAL A 135 40.28 14.13 -23.56
CA VAL A 135 40.17 15.30 -22.66
C VAL A 135 38.76 15.39 -22.10
N VAL A 136 37.74 15.36 -22.96
CA VAL A 136 36.34 15.44 -22.51
C VAL A 136 36.01 14.28 -21.58
N THR A 137 36.40 13.04 -21.92
CA THR A 137 36.17 11.87 -21.05
C THR A 137 36.73 12.04 -19.63
N VAL A 138 37.99 12.49 -19.53
CA VAL A 138 38.65 12.70 -18.23
C VAL A 138 37.94 13.79 -17.44
N MET A 139 37.61 14.89 -18.11
CA MET A 139 36.99 16.04 -17.47
C MET A 139 35.53 15.75 -17.07
N THR A 140 34.77 15.01 -17.88
CA THR A 140 33.39 14.59 -17.55
C THR A 140 33.40 13.72 -16.31
N LYS A 141 34.30 12.73 -16.26
CA LYS A 141 34.49 11.87 -15.09
C LYS A 141 34.84 12.69 -13.85
N LEU A 142 35.75 13.67 -13.98
CA LEU A 142 36.11 14.55 -12.88
C LEU A 142 34.91 15.38 -12.38
N CYS A 143 34.16 16.02 -13.28
CA CYS A 143 33.00 16.85 -12.93
C CYS A 143 31.92 16.05 -12.20
N VAL A 144 31.54 14.89 -12.74
CA VAL A 144 30.50 14.03 -12.13
C VAL A 144 30.94 13.55 -10.74
N LEU A 145 32.18 13.07 -10.59
CA LEU A 145 32.67 12.59 -9.29
C LEU A 145 32.83 13.73 -8.28
N LEU A 146 33.23 14.91 -8.72
CA LEU A 146 33.35 16.08 -7.84
C LEU A 146 31.97 16.58 -7.39
N ALA A 147 30.98 16.58 -8.28
CA ALA A 147 29.59 16.88 -7.94
C ALA A 147 29.06 15.91 -6.86
N ILE A 148 29.29 14.60 -7.02
CA ILE A 148 28.93 13.59 -6.00
C ILE A 148 29.63 13.89 -4.67
N CYS A 149 30.91 14.26 -4.70
CA CYS A 149 31.65 14.65 -3.49
C CYS A 149 31.05 15.90 -2.83
N TRP A 150 30.61 16.90 -3.59
CA TRP A 150 29.96 18.10 -3.05
C TRP A 150 28.59 17.82 -2.43
N LEU A 151 27.75 17.01 -3.07
CA LEU A 151 26.43 16.62 -2.54
C LEU A 151 26.54 15.84 -1.21
N SER A 152 27.65 15.11 -1.02
CA SER A 152 27.87 14.34 0.21
C SER A 152 28.23 15.17 1.46
N TYR A 153 28.39 16.49 1.32
CA TYR A 153 29.15 17.33 2.25
C TYR A 153 28.37 18.49 2.88
N ASP A 154 27.69 19.28 2.05
CA ASP A 154 26.90 20.45 2.45
C ASP A 154 25.80 20.65 1.40
N ARG A 155 24.65 20.05 1.68
CA ARG A 155 23.51 19.98 0.75
C ARG A 155 22.92 21.36 0.47
N ILE A 156 22.98 22.28 1.43
CA ILE A 156 22.24 23.56 1.37
C ILE A 156 23.10 24.65 0.72
N GLY A 157 24.43 24.66 0.95
CA GLY A 157 25.31 25.73 0.45
C GLY A 157 25.91 25.52 -0.95
N ARG A 158 25.92 24.27 -1.47
CA ARG A 158 26.65 23.91 -2.71
C ARG A 158 25.77 23.37 -3.84
N LEU A 159 24.46 23.31 -3.67
CA LEU A 159 23.51 22.79 -4.67
C LEU A 159 23.61 23.52 -6.01
N ILE A 160 23.53 24.85 -5.97
CA ILE A 160 23.68 25.73 -7.16
C ILE A 160 25.03 25.50 -7.87
N LYS A 161 26.10 25.22 -7.12
CA LYS A 161 27.42 24.94 -7.72
C LYS A 161 27.45 23.60 -8.44
N VAL A 162 26.77 22.59 -7.89
CA VAL A 162 26.63 21.28 -8.52
C VAL A 162 25.84 21.39 -9.81
N GLU A 163 24.67 22.04 -9.78
CA GLU A 163 23.82 22.28 -10.96
C GLU A 163 24.61 22.99 -12.07
N ASN A 164 25.32 24.07 -11.72
CA ASN A 164 26.16 24.82 -12.65
C ASN A 164 27.28 23.94 -13.24
N LEU A 165 27.98 23.16 -12.41
CA LEU A 165 29.06 22.29 -12.88
C LEU A 165 28.56 21.22 -13.85
N LEU A 166 27.41 20.59 -13.54
CA LEU A 166 26.82 19.53 -14.36
C LEU A 166 26.24 20.08 -15.66
N THR A 167 25.60 21.25 -15.62
CA THR A 167 25.12 21.96 -16.81
C THR A 167 26.26 22.31 -17.76
N ILE A 168 27.34 22.90 -17.23
CA ILE A 168 28.54 23.20 -18.01
C ILE A 168 29.10 21.91 -18.63
N CYS A 169 29.22 20.85 -17.83
CA CYS A 169 29.75 19.57 -18.29
C CYS A 169 28.89 18.94 -19.40
N SER A 170 27.57 18.99 -19.28
CA SER A 170 26.63 18.46 -20.27
C SER A 170 26.72 19.20 -21.61
N ASN A 171 26.76 20.53 -21.57
CA ASN A 171 26.87 21.37 -22.77
C ASN A 171 28.17 21.04 -23.54
N PHE A 172 29.31 20.95 -22.84
CA PHE A 172 30.58 20.57 -23.48
C PHE A 172 30.57 19.17 -24.10
N CYS A 173 29.89 18.21 -23.46
CA CYS A 173 29.77 16.87 -24.03
C CYS A 173 28.94 16.89 -25.32
N SER A 174 27.93 17.77 -25.38
CA SER A 174 26.95 17.89 -26.46
C SER A 174 27.46 18.68 -27.67
N ASP A 175 28.43 19.58 -27.46
CA ASP A 175 29.05 20.39 -28.51
C ASP A 175 29.75 19.56 -29.61
N TYR A 176 30.06 18.28 -29.34
CA TYR A 176 30.81 17.43 -30.27
C TYR A 176 30.22 16.03 -30.42
N GLU A 177 30.11 15.57 -31.66
CA GLU A 177 29.45 14.30 -32.03
C GLU A 177 30.11 13.07 -31.38
N SER A 178 31.44 13.01 -31.32
CA SER A 178 32.17 11.88 -30.73
C SER A 178 32.07 11.79 -29.20
N THR A 179 31.66 12.86 -28.52
CA THR A 179 31.57 12.93 -27.06
C THR A 179 30.13 13.05 -26.56
N LYS A 180 29.17 13.22 -27.48
CA LYS A 180 27.73 13.30 -27.17
C LYS A 180 27.25 12.16 -26.27
N PRO A 181 27.70 10.88 -26.43
CA PRO A 181 27.32 9.79 -25.53
C PRO A 181 27.71 10.01 -24.06
N LEU A 182 28.70 10.87 -23.77
CA LEU A 182 29.14 11.16 -22.39
C LEU A 182 28.19 12.12 -21.67
N ALA A 183 27.36 12.89 -22.39
CA ALA A 183 26.44 13.86 -21.79
C ALA A 183 25.35 13.20 -20.94
N LYS A 184 25.05 11.91 -21.16
CA LYS A 184 24.06 11.17 -20.37
C LYS A 184 24.37 11.14 -18.87
N TRP A 185 25.65 11.13 -18.48
CA TRP A 185 26.07 11.06 -17.07
C TRP A 185 25.84 12.35 -16.28
N PRO A 186 26.29 13.54 -16.74
CA PRO A 186 25.96 14.78 -16.06
C PRO A 186 24.47 15.10 -16.10
N LEU A 187 23.75 14.79 -17.19
CA LEU A 187 22.29 14.93 -17.28
C LEU A 187 21.56 14.03 -16.27
N PHE A 188 21.98 12.76 -16.17
CA PHE A 188 21.45 11.84 -15.18
C PHE A 188 21.64 12.37 -13.76
N LEU A 189 22.85 12.80 -13.40
CA LEU A 189 23.11 13.32 -12.06
C LEU A 189 22.36 14.63 -11.78
N LEU A 190 22.20 15.50 -12.79
CA LEU A 190 21.37 16.70 -12.66
C LEU A 190 19.91 16.34 -12.39
N GLY A 191 19.35 15.39 -13.14
CA GLY A 191 18.00 14.90 -12.89
C GLY A 191 17.81 14.28 -11.50
N MET A 192 18.82 13.58 -10.99
CA MET A 192 18.81 13.09 -9.61
C MET A 192 18.83 14.23 -8.59
N VAL A 193 19.58 15.30 -8.84
CA VAL A 193 19.63 16.49 -7.97
C VAL A 193 18.26 17.18 -7.94
N GLU A 194 17.65 17.42 -9.09
CA GLU A 194 16.32 18.02 -9.18
C GLU A 194 15.27 17.19 -8.42
N MET A 195 15.27 15.88 -8.64
CA MET A 195 14.31 14.97 -8.03
C MET A 195 14.49 14.86 -6.51
N THR A 196 15.73 14.78 -6.02
CA THR A 196 16.00 14.38 -4.62
C THR A 196 16.27 15.55 -3.69
N GLU A 197 16.89 16.63 -4.17
CA GLU A 197 17.25 17.78 -3.34
C GLU A 197 16.30 18.96 -3.58
N ASN A 198 15.88 19.23 -4.83
CA ASN A 198 14.91 20.29 -5.15
C ASN A 198 13.45 19.84 -5.06
N GLN A 199 13.19 18.52 -5.07
CA GLN A 199 11.84 17.94 -5.19
C GLN A 199 11.09 18.42 -6.45
N ASP A 200 11.84 18.80 -7.50
CA ASP A 200 11.30 19.19 -8.80
C ASP A 200 11.25 17.98 -9.74
N TYR A 201 10.11 17.31 -9.77
CA TYR A 201 9.90 16.14 -10.63
C TYR A 201 9.82 16.50 -12.12
N ILE A 202 9.41 17.73 -12.46
CA ILE A 202 9.31 18.18 -13.86
C ILE A 202 10.71 18.44 -14.40
N GLY A 203 11.53 19.22 -13.68
CA GLY A 203 12.93 19.46 -14.03
C GLY A 203 13.75 18.16 -14.07
N ALA A 204 13.51 17.26 -13.12
CA ALA A 204 14.12 15.93 -13.13
C ALA A 204 13.75 15.12 -14.38
N LEU A 205 12.48 15.13 -14.76
CA LEU A 205 11.98 14.40 -15.93
C LEU A 205 12.64 14.90 -17.22
N GLU A 206 12.81 16.22 -17.40
CA GLU A 206 13.48 16.79 -18.57
C GLU A 206 14.95 16.37 -18.66
N CYS A 207 15.68 16.42 -17.54
CA CYS A 207 17.08 16.02 -17.48
C CYS A 207 17.25 14.51 -17.76
N LEU A 208 16.43 13.67 -17.14
CA LEU A 208 16.47 12.22 -17.31
C LEU A 208 16.02 11.80 -18.71
N ARG A 209 15.01 12.46 -19.29
CA ARG A 209 14.61 12.26 -20.69
C ARG A 209 15.78 12.52 -21.63
N SER A 210 16.44 13.65 -21.47
CA SER A 210 17.62 14.02 -22.26
C SER A 210 18.76 13.01 -22.11
N ALA A 211 18.94 12.43 -20.91
CA ALA A 211 19.95 11.39 -20.68
C ALA A 211 19.61 10.06 -21.39
N VAL A 212 18.33 9.62 -21.35
CA VAL A 212 17.93 8.36 -21.98
C VAL A 212 17.84 8.43 -23.50
N GLU A 213 17.60 9.61 -24.09
CA GLU A 213 17.64 9.81 -25.55
C GLU A 213 19.04 9.61 -26.15
N ILE A 214 20.08 9.71 -25.30
CA ILE A 214 21.49 9.51 -25.68
C ILE A 214 21.91 8.04 -25.53
N CYS A 215 21.14 7.24 -24.79
CA CYS A 215 21.46 5.84 -24.52
C CYS A 215 21.40 5.00 -25.81
N ASP A 216 22.34 4.07 -25.93
CA ASP A 216 22.43 3.14 -27.06
C ASP A 216 21.89 1.74 -26.72
N GLY A 217 21.41 1.55 -25.48
CA GLY A 217 20.87 0.29 -24.99
C GLY A 217 21.94 -0.64 -24.43
N SER A 218 23.13 -0.11 -24.12
CA SER A 218 24.17 -0.84 -23.41
C SER A 218 23.71 -1.25 -22.00
N GLU A 219 24.33 -2.27 -21.41
CA GLU A 219 23.97 -2.74 -20.06
C GLU A 219 24.08 -1.64 -18.99
N LEU A 220 24.99 -0.68 -19.20
CA LEU A 220 25.18 0.47 -18.32
C LEU A 220 24.03 1.49 -18.38
N ASP A 221 23.19 1.43 -19.42
CA ASP A 221 22.06 2.35 -19.60
C ASP A 221 20.81 1.91 -18.82
N GLY A 222 20.74 0.65 -18.40
CA GLY A 222 19.56 0.11 -17.71
C GLY A 222 19.20 0.90 -16.45
N VAL A 223 20.20 1.35 -15.69
CA VAL A 223 19.99 2.18 -14.49
C VAL A 223 19.45 3.58 -14.83
N LEU A 224 19.79 4.14 -15.99
CA LEU A 224 19.23 5.43 -16.43
C LEU A 224 17.75 5.29 -16.77
N PHE A 225 17.37 4.21 -17.48
CA PHE A 225 15.98 3.91 -17.79
C PHE A 225 15.14 3.67 -16.53
N TYR A 226 15.69 2.98 -15.52
CA TYR A 226 15.02 2.81 -14.23
C TYR A 226 14.67 4.15 -13.59
N TRP A 227 15.65 5.05 -13.41
CA TRP A 227 15.41 6.34 -12.77
C TRP A 227 14.54 7.29 -13.59
N TYR A 228 14.61 7.19 -14.93
CA TYR A 228 13.69 7.89 -15.81
C TYR A 228 12.24 7.41 -15.59
N ALA A 229 12.02 6.11 -15.42
CA ALA A 229 10.71 5.57 -15.07
C ALA A 229 10.21 6.10 -13.72
N VAL A 230 11.08 6.18 -12.71
CA VAL A 230 10.74 6.77 -11.40
C VAL A 230 10.22 8.21 -11.56
N ALA A 231 10.92 9.05 -12.33
CA ALA A 231 10.49 10.42 -12.60
C ALA A 231 9.17 10.49 -13.38
N LEU A 232 8.95 9.57 -14.33
CA LEU A 232 7.68 9.49 -15.08
C LEU A 232 6.49 9.18 -14.17
N ILE A 233 6.62 8.23 -13.25
CA ILE A 233 5.55 7.87 -12.31
C ILE A 233 5.23 9.05 -11.39
N HIS A 234 6.25 9.72 -10.84
CA HIS A 234 6.07 10.94 -10.04
C HIS A 234 5.39 12.08 -10.81
N SER A 235 5.54 12.10 -12.13
CA SER A 235 4.95 13.11 -13.01
C SER A 235 3.58 12.68 -13.58
N GLY A 236 3.02 11.55 -13.16
CA GLY A 236 1.73 11.03 -13.63
C GLY A 236 1.74 10.37 -15.03
N HIS A 237 2.91 10.02 -15.57
CA HIS A 237 3.08 9.44 -16.91
C HIS A 237 3.30 7.92 -16.85
N SER A 238 2.38 7.18 -16.23
CA SER A 238 2.53 5.74 -15.95
C SER A 238 2.74 4.87 -17.21
N GLY A 239 2.09 5.19 -18.33
CA GLY A 239 2.24 4.42 -19.58
C GLY A 239 3.67 4.50 -20.17
N ASP A 240 4.29 5.68 -20.12
CA ASP A 240 5.69 5.85 -20.55
C ASP A 240 6.66 5.18 -19.58
N ALA A 241 6.31 5.11 -18.30
CA ALA A 241 7.13 4.48 -17.27
C ALA A 241 7.28 2.97 -17.52
N VAL A 242 6.21 2.28 -17.93
CA VAL A 242 6.29 0.85 -18.34
C VAL A 242 7.31 0.65 -19.45
N MET A 243 7.23 1.47 -20.51
CA MET A 243 8.17 1.38 -21.64
C MET A 243 9.62 1.61 -21.22
N ALA A 244 9.86 2.53 -20.28
CA ALA A 244 11.19 2.77 -19.71
C ALA A 244 11.68 1.56 -18.89
N LEU A 245 10.83 0.97 -18.06
CA LEU A 245 11.16 -0.22 -17.27
C LEU A 245 11.43 -1.45 -18.17
N ASP A 246 10.71 -1.60 -19.28
CA ASP A 246 11.02 -2.66 -20.25
C ASP A 246 12.38 -2.46 -20.92
N LYS A 247 12.78 -1.21 -21.19
CA LYS A 247 14.14 -0.91 -21.71
C LYS A 247 15.21 -1.22 -20.66
N CYS A 248 14.93 -0.95 -19.39
CA CYS A 248 15.77 -1.30 -18.26
C CYS A 248 16.05 -2.82 -18.20
N ILE A 249 15.01 -3.66 -18.28
CA ILE A 249 15.14 -5.12 -18.30
C ILE A 249 15.86 -5.62 -19.55
N ARG A 250 15.52 -5.08 -20.73
CA ARG A 250 16.23 -5.43 -21.99
C ARG A 250 17.72 -5.08 -21.95
N ALA A 251 18.12 -4.11 -21.15
CA ALA A 251 19.52 -3.77 -20.89
C ALA A 251 20.15 -4.64 -19.78
N ASN A 252 19.56 -5.77 -19.42
CA ASN A 252 20.01 -6.67 -18.34
C ASN A 252 20.11 -6.00 -16.95
N TYR A 253 19.41 -4.88 -16.73
CA TYR A 253 19.29 -4.26 -15.41
C TYR A 253 17.94 -4.63 -14.80
N GLU A 254 17.93 -5.71 -14.00
CA GLU A 254 16.72 -6.25 -13.37
C GLU A 254 16.89 -6.38 -11.84
N PRO A 255 17.09 -5.29 -11.09
CA PRO A 255 17.01 -5.35 -9.63
C PRO A 255 15.58 -5.60 -9.17
N THR A 256 15.40 -6.18 -7.97
CA THR A 256 14.06 -6.39 -7.36
C THR A 256 13.22 -5.11 -7.28
N ALA A 257 13.88 -3.95 -7.09
CA ALA A 257 13.24 -2.64 -7.11
C ALA A 257 12.61 -2.29 -8.48
N CYS A 258 13.23 -2.69 -9.60
CA CYS A 258 12.68 -2.47 -10.94
C CYS A 258 11.42 -3.29 -11.16
N LEU A 259 11.44 -4.57 -10.78
CA LEU A 259 10.30 -5.47 -10.89
C LEU A 259 9.13 -5.04 -9.98
N SER A 260 9.43 -4.60 -8.76
CA SER A 260 8.42 -4.03 -7.84
C SER A 260 7.77 -2.78 -8.43
N LEU A 261 8.54 -1.93 -9.10
CA LEU A 261 8.03 -0.71 -9.74
C LEU A 261 7.15 -1.02 -10.96
N GLN A 262 7.52 -2.03 -11.76
CA GLN A 262 6.64 -2.50 -12.84
C GLN A 262 5.33 -3.08 -12.29
N ALA A 263 5.39 -3.84 -11.20
CA ALA A 263 4.20 -4.36 -10.55
C ALA A 263 3.25 -3.24 -10.10
N LEU A 264 3.80 -2.18 -9.50
CA LEU A 264 3.03 -0.99 -9.11
C LEU A 264 2.33 -0.35 -10.32
N VAL A 265 3.07 -0.13 -11.41
CA VAL A 265 2.48 0.53 -12.60
C VAL A 265 1.42 -0.35 -13.26
N ASN A 266 1.64 -1.67 -13.31
CA ASN A 266 0.65 -2.61 -13.82
C ASN A 266 -0.61 -2.65 -12.93
N LEU A 267 -0.44 -2.57 -11.61
CA LEU A 267 -1.56 -2.46 -10.68
C LEU A 267 -2.37 -1.17 -10.90
N GLN A 268 -1.70 -0.04 -11.09
CA GLN A 268 -2.39 1.23 -11.44
C GLN A 268 -3.20 1.12 -12.74
N ALA A 269 -2.75 0.27 -13.66
CA ALA A 269 -3.47 -0.06 -14.88
C ALA A 269 -4.51 -1.19 -14.70
N THR A 270 -4.76 -1.65 -13.46
CA THR A 270 -5.63 -2.79 -13.11
C THR A 270 -5.25 -4.12 -13.77
N ASP A 271 -3.99 -4.25 -14.22
CA ASP A 271 -3.44 -5.50 -14.75
C ASP A 271 -2.79 -6.31 -13.63
N TYR A 272 -3.64 -6.98 -12.84
CA TYR A 272 -3.23 -7.81 -11.72
C TYR A 272 -2.33 -8.98 -12.15
N HIS A 273 -2.54 -9.53 -13.35
CA HIS A 273 -1.74 -10.64 -13.86
C HIS A 273 -0.31 -10.19 -14.13
N ALA A 274 -0.12 -9.10 -14.88
CA ALA A 274 1.21 -8.57 -15.16
C ALA A 274 1.90 -8.10 -13.87
N ALA A 275 1.17 -7.55 -12.90
CA ALA A 275 1.72 -7.21 -11.59
C ALA A 275 2.22 -8.44 -10.83
N SER A 276 1.43 -9.52 -10.80
CA SER A 276 1.79 -10.78 -10.16
C SER A 276 3.04 -11.40 -10.78
N GLU A 277 3.13 -11.40 -12.12
CA GLU A 277 4.30 -11.94 -12.83
C GLU A 277 5.61 -11.22 -12.42
N GLN A 278 5.59 -9.90 -12.30
CA GLN A 278 6.79 -9.16 -11.91
C GLN A 278 7.18 -9.40 -10.44
N LEU A 279 6.22 -9.50 -9.52
CA LEU A 279 6.52 -9.80 -8.11
C LEU A 279 7.01 -11.24 -7.92
N GLN A 280 6.49 -12.19 -8.68
CA GLN A 280 7.00 -13.56 -8.71
C GLN A 280 8.44 -13.61 -9.24
N ARG A 281 8.76 -12.86 -10.29
CA ARG A 281 10.14 -12.72 -10.78
C ARG A 281 11.05 -12.10 -9.72
N ALA A 282 10.58 -11.09 -8.98
CA ALA A 282 11.35 -10.45 -7.91
C ALA A 282 11.69 -11.45 -6.79
N LEU A 283 10.71 -12.27 -6.39
CA LEU A 283 10.92 -13.38 -5.45
C LEU A 283 11.82 -14.48 -6.02
N GLY A 284 11.81 -14.69 -7.34
CA GLY A 284 12.74 -15.59 -8.03
C GLY A 284 14.21 -15.12 -7.96
N ILE A 285 14.45 -13.81 -7.89
CA ILE A 285 15.79 -13.23 -7.70
C ILE A 285 16.22 -13.36 -6.24
N ASN A 286 15.35 -12.97 -5.31
CA ASN A 286 15.62 -13.06 -3.88
C ASN A 286 14.33 -13.39 -3.12
N PHE A 287 14.15 -14.67 -2.81
CA PHE A 287 12.99 -15.17 -2.07
C PHE A 287 12.97 -14.66 -0.62
N GLU A 288 14.15 -14.36 -0.07
CA GLU A 288 14.30 -13.87 1.31
C GLU A 288 14.06 -12.36 1.42
N ASP A 289 13.75 -11.63 0.34
CA ASP A 289 13.42 -10.20 0.41
C ASP A 289 11.99 -9.99 0.95
N PRO A 290 11.83 -9.50 2.19
CA PRO A 290 10.52 -9.43 2.84
C PRO A 290 9.67 -8.34 2.22
N LYS A 291 10.28 -7.36 1.54
CA LYS A 291 9.56 -6.30 0.84
C LYS A 291 8.87 -6.85 -0.39
N SER A 292 9.58 -7.64 -1.19
CA SER A 292 9.00 -8.29 -2.37
C SER A 292 7.84 -9.21 -1.97
N MET A 293 7.99 -9.95 -0.87
CA MET A 293 6.95 -10.84 -0.37
C MET A 293 5.76 -10.08 0.22
N PHE A 294 6.00 -9.03 1.01
CA PHE A 294 4.96 -8.14 1.52
C PHE A 294 4.17 -7.48 0.39
N ASN A 295 4.86 -6.93 -0.61
CA ASN A 295 4.23 -6.33 -1.79
C ASN A 295 3.37 -7.34 -2.56
N TYR A 296 3.81 -8.60 -2.62
CA TYR A 296 3.02 -9.65 -3.23
C TYR A 296 1.78 -10.00 -2.40
N GLY A 297 1.90 -10.03 -1.07
CA GLY A 297 0.75 -10.14 -0.17
C GLY A 297 -0.28 -9.04 -0.40
N LEU A 298 0.14 -7.78 -0.53
CA LEU A 298 -0.77 -6.66 -0.84
C LEU A 298 -1.43 -6.79 -2.21
N LEU A 299 -0.74 -7.35 -3.21
CA LEU A 299 -1.38 -7.64 -4.50
C LEU A 299 -2.46 -8.71 -4.36
N MET A 300 -2.23 -9.74 -3.54
CA MET A 300 -3.24 -10.77 -3.28
C MET A 300 -4.48 -10.21 -2.59
N GLU A 301 -4.32 -9.24 -1.69
CA GLU A 301 -5.43 -8.48 -1.09
C GLU A 301 -6.30 -7.81 -2.17
N GLN A 302 -5.68 -7.13 -3.14
CA GLN A 302 -6.39 -6.46 -4.24
C GLN A 302 -7.05 -7.42 -5.23
N MET A 303 -6.68 -8.70 -5.18
CA MET A 303 -7.27 -9.77 -5.99
C MET A 303 -8.29 -10.61 -5.21
N ASP A 304 -8.67 -10.18 -4.00
CA ASP A 304 -9.53 -10.91 -3.06
C ASP A 304 -9.04 -12.34 -2.76
N ASN A 305 -7.72 -12.56 -2.85
CA ASN A 305 -7.09 -13.84 -2.52
C ASN A 305 -6.45 -13.79 -1.14
N PHE A 306 -7.32 -13.72 -0.13
CA PHE A 306 -6.93 -13.59 1.27
C PHE A 306 -6.15 -14.81 1.80
N GLU A 307 -6.37 -16.01 1.25
CA GLU A 307 -5.59 -17.20 1.59
C GLU A 307 -4.12 -17.04 1.20
N ALA A 308 -3.85 -16.63 -0.05
CA ALA A 308 -2.48 -16.40 -0.53
C ALA A 308 -1.83 -15.20 0.16
N GLN A 309 -2.61 -14.14 0.41
CA GLN A 309 -2.14 -12.99 1.20
C GLN A 309 -1.66 -13.43 2.57
N GLN A 310 -2.48 -14.18 3.30
CA GLN A 310 -2.16 -14.66 4.65
C GLN A 310 -0.87 -15.48 4.65
N GLN A 311 -0.75 -16.46 3.76
CA GLN A 311 0.46 -17.31 3.66
C GLN A 311 1.74 -16.49 3.41
N LEU A 312 1.70 -15.53 2.48
CA LEU A 312 2.84 -14.67 2.16
C LEU A 312 3.25 -13.81 3.36
N LEU A 313 2.28 -13.26 4.08
CA LEU A 313 2.55 -12.39 5.25
C LEU A 313 3.00 -13.19 6.48
N GLU A 314 2.53 -14.42 6.67
CA GLU A 314 3.03 -15.34 7.70
C GLU A 314 4.52 -15.66 7.46
N TYR A 315 4.91 -15.98 6.22
CA TYR A 315 6.32 -16.17 5.88
C TYR A 315 7.18 -14.94 6.20
N VAL A 316 6.68 -13.74 5.90
CA VAL A 316 7.37 -12.50 6.27
C VAL A 316 7.60 -12.43 7.79
N LEU A 317 6.61 -12.75 8.61
CA LEU A 317 6.76 -12.75 10.08
C LEU A 317 7.69 -13.87 10.59
N GLU A 318 7.64 -15.07 10.02
CA GLU A 318 8.49 -16.19 10.45
C GLU A 318 9.97 -15.88 10.24
N PHE A 319 10.33 -15.35 9.07
CA PHE A 319 11.72 -15.08 8.71
C PHE A 319 12.26 -13.76 9.27
N TYR A 320 11.41 -12.73 9.44
CA TYR A 320 11.85 -11.40 9.88
C TYR A 320 11.42 -11.03 11.31
N GLY A 321 10.33 -11.58 11.82
CA GLY A 321 9.90 -11.39 13.20
C GLY A 321 10.80 -12.11 14.20
N ALA A 322 11.33 -13.29 13.85
CA ALA A 322 12.24 -14.05 14.71
C ALA A 322 13.62 -13.40 14.92
N GLY A 323 14.07 -12.55 13.98
CA GLY A 323 15.37 -11.87 14.03
C GLY A 323 15.44 -10.67 14.99
N SER A 324 14.30 -10.20 15.52
CA SER A 324 14.21 -9.01 16.38
C SER A 324 14.52 -9.28 17.87
N ALA A 325 14.40 -10.53 18.32
CA ALA A 325 14.62 -10.88 19.73
C ALA A 325 16.09 -10.77 20.18
N ASP A 326 17.06 -10.84 19.24
CA ASP A 326 18.50 -10.79 19.54
C ASP A 326 19.18 -9.46 19.16
N SER A 327 18.45 -8.47 18.62
CA SER A 327 18.99 -7.16 18.25
C SER A 327 18.35 -6.00 19.00
N THR A 328 18.17 -6.12 20.32
CA THR A 328 17.89 -4.93 21.12
C THR A 328 19.07 -3.96 21.11
N ALA A 329 18.75 -2.67 20.94
CA ALA A 329 19.59 -1.50 21.24
C ALA A 329 20.70 -1.13 20.22
N LYS A 330 20.30 -0.73 19.00
CA LYS A 330 20.94 0.39 18.27
C LYS A 330 20.15 0.73 17.01
N GLN A 331 19.13 1.58 17.15
CA GLN A 331 18.74 2.62 16.18
C GLN A 331 17.48 3.34 16.69
N LEU A 332 17.63 4.03 17.83
CA LEU A 332 16.80 5.21 18.12
C LEU A 332 17.62 6.41 17.64
N GLY A 333 17.28 6.88 16.45
CA GLY A 333 17.73 8.15 15.90
C GLY A 333 16.51 8.86 15.35
N ASP A 334 15.97 9.77 16.16
CA ASP A 334 14.93 10.74 15.79
C ASP A 334 15.22 11.38 14.43
N ALA A 335 14.32 11.15 13.46
CA ALA A 335 14.06 12.05 12.35
C ALA A 335 12.68 11.71 11.75
N ASP A 336 11.72 12.59 11.98
CA ASP A 336 10.38 12.68 11.36
C ASP A 336 9.57 11.38 11.25
N GLN A 337 8.96 11.02 12.38
CA GLN A 337 7.71 10.28 12.39
C GLN A 337 6.58 11.20 11.91
N THR A 338 6.17 11.02 10.66
CA THR A 338 4.77 11.10 10.19
C THR A 338 4.73 10.72 8.72
N LYS A 339 3.89 9.74 8.39
CA LYS A 339 3.42 9.28 7.06
C LYS A 339 3.96 7.91 6.60
N THR A 340 3.08 6.93 6.84
CA THR A 340 2.68 5.81 5.99
C THR A 340 3.69 5.36 4.92
N THR A 341 4.29 4.20 5.17
CA THR A 341 5.08 3.47 4.18
C THR A 341 4.41 2.13 3.89
N ALA A 342 3.49 2.15 2.92
CA ALA A 342 3.18 1.02 2.06
C ALA A 342 3.44 1.46 0.64
N LEU A 343 3.68 0.49 -0.24
CA LEU A 343 3.99 0.63 -1.65
C LEU A 343 2.92 1.37 -2.50
N PHE A 344 1.86 1.89 -1.87
CA PHE A 344 0.74 2.56 -2.51
C PHE A 344 0.47 3.97 -1.96
N ASP A 345 1.31 4.48 -1.06
CA ASP A 345 1.19 5.91 -0.71
C ASP A 345 1.95 6.73 -1.76
N GLU A 346 1.29 7.65 -2.45
CA GLU A 346 1.82 8.42 -3.60
C GLU A 346 3.08 9.24 -3.24
N ARG A 347 3.28 9.50 -1.94
CA ARG A 347 4.50 10.11 -1.37
C ARG A 347 5.69 9.14 -1.23
N SER A 348 5.45 7.84 -1.39
CA SER A 348 6.39 6.75 -1.09
C SER A 348 7.31 6.37 -2.24
N LEU A 349 7.26 7.00 -3.41
CA LEU A 349 8.33 6.84 -4.40
C LEU A 349 9.70 7.35 -3.86
N ALA A 350 9.71 8.09 -2.74
CA ALA A 350 10.90 8.35 -1.93
C ALA A 350 11.59 7.07 -1.38
N SER A 351 10.87 5.94 -1.33
CA SER A 351 11.37 4.58 -1.01
C SER A 351 12.32 4.00 -2.05
N LEU A 352 12.30 4.53 -3.27
CA LEU A 352 13.03 4.00 -4.42
C LEU A 352 14.51 4.40 -4.42
N LEU A 353 14.95 5.19 -3.43
CA LEU A 353 16.36 5.34 -3.06
C LEU A 353 16.76 4.14 -2.19
N PRO A 354 17.60 3.20 -2.68
CA PRO A 354 17.99 1.99 -1.95
C PRO A 354 18.64 2.26 -0.57
N SER A 355 19.01 3.51 -0.28
CA SER A 355 19.66 3.94 0.95
C SER A 355 18.73 4.50 2.04
N ARG A 356 17.41 4.66 1.81
CA ARG A 356 16.53 5.36 2.77
C ARG A 356 15.34 4.58 3.34
N GLN A 357 15.04 3.38 2.85
CA GLN A 357 14.11 2.49 3.54
C GLN A 357 14.78 1.16 3.83
N THR A 358 15.25 1.00 5.05
CA THR A 358 15.96 -0.20 5.49
C THR A 358 15.11 -1.16 6.31
N SER A 359 13.89 -0.78 6.71
CA SER A 359 13.03 -1.64 7.56
C SER A 359 11.60 -1.76 7.02
N LEU A 360 11.18 -2.99 6.76
CA LEU A 360 9.77 -3.35 6.68
C LEU A 360 9.10 -3.02 8.02
N ASN A 361 7.93 -2.37 8.01
CA ASN A 361 7.19 -2.09 9.23
C ASN A 361 6.36 -3.32 9.63
N LEU A 362 6.80 -4.06 10.65
CA LEU A 362 6.11 -5.25 11.17
C LEU A 362 4.69 -4.93 11.69
N SER A 363 4.45 -3.71 12.19
CA SER A 363 3.11 -3.25 12.57
C SER A 363 2.13 -3.38 11.39
N ARG A 364 2.56 -2.95 10.19
CA ARG A 364 1.74 -3.06 8.98
C ARG A 364 1.54 -4.50 8.53
N VAL A 365 2.55 -5.35 8.68
CA VAL A 365 2.40 -6.78 8.39
C VAL A 365 1.30 -7.38 9.25
N HIS A 366 1.29 -7.06 10.55
CA HIS A 366 0.24 -7.49 11.45
C HIS A 366 -1.14 -6.94 11.06
N LEU A 367 -1.25 -5.67 10.64
CA LEU A 367 -2.54 -5.14 10.16
C LEU A 367 -3.09 -5.94 8.96
N HIS A 368 -2.31 -6.07 7.90
CA HIS A 368 -2.77 -6.76 6.69
C HIS A 368 -2.99 -8.27 6.93
N LEU A 369 -2.21 -8.88 7.81
CA LEU A 369 -2.41 -10.27 8.20
C LEU A 369 -3.67 -10.45 9.05
N ALA A 370 -3.99 -9.49 9.93
CA ALA A 370 -5.23 -9.49 10.69
C ALA A 370 -6.46 -9.38 9.78
N MET A 371 -6.38 -8.53 8.75
CA MET A 371 -7.42 -8.38 7.73
C MET A 371 -7.55 -9.67 6.89
N ALA A 372 -6.45 -10.23 6.39
CA ALA A 372 -6.47 -11.48 5.63
C ALA A 372 -7.10 -12.63 6.43
N ALA A 373 -6.69 -12.80 7.69
CA ALA A 373 -7.26 -13.80 8.58
C ALA A 373 -8.74 -13.55 8.89
N MET A 374 -9.15 -12.27 9.00
CA MET A 374 -10.56 -11.89 9.19
C MET A 374 -11.42 -12.31 8.00
N GLU A 375 -10.97 -12.01 6.78
CA GLU A 375 -11.68 -12.35 5.54
C GLU A 375 -11.69 -13.87 5.28
N ASN A 376 -10.63 -14.58 5.69
CA ASN A 376 -10.59 -16.05 5.65
C ASN A 376 -11.44 -16.72 6.75
N GLY A 377 -12.06 -15.96 7.66
CA GLY A 377 -12.83 -16.48 8.79
C GLY A 377 -11.99 -17.08 9.92
N ASP A 378 -10.66 -16.91 9.92
CA ASP A 378 -9.77 -17.26 11.04
C ASP A 378 -9.76 -16.15 12.08
N TRP A 379 -10.84 -16.10 12.86
CA TRP A 379 -11.07 -15.09 13.89
C TRP A 379 -9.98 -15.07 14.98
N VAL A 380 -9.39 -16.23 15.30
CA VAL A 380 -8.41 -16.35 16.38
C VAL A 380 -7.06 -15.77 15.95
N GLU A 381 -6.60 -16.10 14.75
CA GLU A 381 -5.36 -15.54 14.21
C GLU A 381 -5.52 -14.05 13.89
N SER A 382 -6.68 -13.65 13.35
CA SER A 382 -7.01 -12.24 13.14
C SER A 382 -6.94 -11.42 14.43
N LYS A 383 -7.57 -11.92 15.51
CA LYS A 383 -7.54 -11.30 16.84
C LYS A 383 -6.11 -11.06 17.32
N LYS A 384 -5.24 -12.07 17.22
CA LYS A 384 -3.85 -12.01 17.65
C LYS A 384 -3.09 -10.90 16.92
N HIS A 385 -3.26 -10.78 15.61
CA HIS A 385 -2.56 -9.78 14.83
C HIS A 385 -3.10 -8.36 15.00
N PHE A 386 -4.41 -8.19 15.18
CA PHE A 386 -4.95 -6.90 15.61
C PHE A 386 -4.40 -6.49 16.98
N GLU A 387 -4.21 -7.41 17.93
CA GLU A 387 -3.63 -7.12 19.24
C GLU A 387 -2.17 -6.67 19.14
N GLU A 388 -1.37 -7.26 18.25
CA GLU A 388 0.02 -6.83 17.97
C GLU A 388 0.05 -5.44 17.31
N PHE A 389 -0.76 -5.21 16.27
CA PHE A 389 -0.83 -3.91 15.58
C PHE A 389 -1.27 -2.79 16.52
N LEU A 390 -2.41 -2.98 17.19
CA LEU A 390 -2.98 -1.99 18.09
C LEU A 390 -2.13 -1.80 19.34
N GLY A 391 -1.41 -2.82 19.83
CA GLY A 391 -0.51 -2.72 20.96
C GLY A 391 0.66 -1.74 20.74
N VAL A 392 1.14 -1.64 19.50
CA VAL A 392 2.23 -0.73 19.10
C VAL A 392 1.69 0.68 18.80
N GLU A 393 0.61 0.78 18.01
CA GLU A 393 0.12 2.07 17.48
C GLU A 393 -0.73 2.89 18.47
N HIS A 394 -1.31 2.29 19.51
CA HIS A 394 -2.06 3.03 20.56
C HIS A 394 -1.20 4.02 21.38
N GLN A 395 0.12 4.04 21.16
CA GLN A 395 1.04 5.00 21.76
C GLN A 395 1.19 6.30 20.93
N CYS A 396 0.64 6.32 19.71
CA CYS A 396 0.64 7.45 18.78
C CYS A 396 -0.77 8.01 18.55
N ALA A 397 -0.86 9.20 17.95
CA ALA A 397 -2.12 9.89 17.68
C ALA A 397 -3.10 9.03 16.86
N ILE A 398 -4.41 9.21 17.07
CA ILE A 398 -5.45 8.49 16.32
C ILE A 398 -5.35 8.88 14.84
N THR A 399 -5.11 7.89 14.01
CA THR A 399 -5.18 8.00 12.55
C THR A 399 -6.41 7.23 12.06
N THR A 400 -6.95 7.59 10.89
CA THR A 400 -8.07 6.86 10.24
C THR A 400 -7.81 5.37 10.18
N THR A 401 -6.59 4.95 9.82
CA THR A 401 -6.18 3.54 9.77
C THR A 401 -6.25 2.83 11.13
N VAL A 402 -5.91 3.53 12.23
CA VAL A 402 -6.00 2.96 13.59
C VAL A 402 -7.46 2.82 14.01
N LEU A 403 -8.31 3.77 13.63
CA LEU A 403 -9.74 3.73 13.92
C LEU A 403 -10.45 2.60 13.16
N GLU A 404 -10.15 2.42 11.88
CA GLU A 404 -10.64 1.31 11.05
C GLU A 404 -10.19 -0.03 11.61
N ALA A 405 -8.90 -0.18 11.92
CA ALA A 405 -8.38 -1.39 12.55
C ALA A 405 -9.02 -1.66 13.92
N ALA A 406 -9.32 -0.62 14.70
CA ALA A 406 -10.01 -0.76 15.97
C ALA A 406 -11.48 -1.20 15.80
N ARG A 407 -12.16 -0.69 14.78
CA ARG A 407 -13.50 -1.13 14.36
C ARG A 407 -13.48 -2.61 13.99
N ASP A 408 -12.55 -3.02 13.14
CA ASP A 408 -12.44 -4.40 12.65
C ASP A 408 -12.03 -5.37 13.76
N TYR A 409 -11.11 -4.96 14.63
CA TYR A 409 -10.77 -5.73 15.82
C TYR A 409 -11.98 -5.97 16.73
N VAL A 410 -12.82 -4.96 16.96
CA VAL A 410 -14.05 -5.14 17.74
C VAL A 410 -14.99 -6.15 17.07
N TYR A 411 -15.15 -6.08 15.75
CA TYR A 411 -15.94 -7.05 15.00
C TYR A 411 -15.39 -8.48 15.20
N VAL A 412 -14.08 -8.67 15.06
CA VAL A 412 -13.41 -9.96 15.31
C VAL A 412 -13.61 -10.45 16.73
N LEU A 413 -13.59 -9.57 17.74
CA LEU A 413 -13.87 -9.94 19.13
C LEU A 413 -15.31 -10.45 19.32
N LEU A 414 -16.28 -9.87 18.61
CA LEU A 414 -17.66 -10.37 18.61
C LEU A 414 -17.75 -11.76 17.97
N GLN A 415 -17.07 -11.98 16.83
CA GLN A 415 -17.02 -13.30 16.20
C GLN A 415 -16.32 -14.36 17.07
N CYS A 416 -15.29 -13.95 17.82
CA CYS A 416 -14.62 -14.78 18.83
C CYS A 416 -15.49 -15.08 20.07
N LYS A 417 -16.73 -14.57 20.16
CA LYS A 417 -17.62 -14.70 21.31
C LYS A 417 -17.03 -14.09 22.58
N LEU A 418 -16.37 -12.93 22.45
CA LEU A 418 -15.77 -12.17 23.56
C LEU A 418 -16.47 -10.80 23.78
N PRO A 419 -17.80 -10.77 24.00
CA PRO A 419 -18.56 -9.51 24.00
C PRO A 419 -18.17 -8.56 25.15
N SER A 420 -17.71 -9.07 26.30
CA SER A 420 -17.21 -8.21 27.40
C SER A 420 -15.93 -7.45 27.01
N LEU A 421 -15.06 -8.07 26.21
CA LEU A 421 -13.83 -7.44 25.74
C LEU A 421 -14.15 -6.47 24.60
N ALA A 422 -15.02 -6.87 23.66
CA ALA A 422 -15.51 -6.01 22.59
C ALA A 422 -16.12 -4.72 23.15
N LEU A 423 -17.02 -4.82 24.13
CA LEU A 423 -17.64 -3.67 24.79
C LEU A 423 -16.60 -2.71 25.40
N ARG A 424 -15.64 -3.25 26.15
CA ARG A 424 -14.57 -2.44 26.76
C ARG A 424 -13.75 -1.70 25.70
N LYS A 425 -13.44 -2.37 24.58
CA LYS A 425 -12.68 -1.79 23.48
C LYS A 425 -13.46 -0.73 22.72
N CYS A 426 -14.76 -0.94 22.47
CA CYS A 426 -15.63 0.12 21.95
C CYS A 426 -15.61 1.35 22.84
N GLU A 427 -15.78 1.19 24.16
CA GLU A 427 -15.80 2.31 25.09
C GLU A 427 -14.49 3.08 25.11
N GLN A 428 -13.36 2.36 25.09
CA GLN A 428 -12.04 2.98 25.00
C GLN A 428 -11.88 3.80 23.71
N ASN A 429 -12.20 3.23 22.55
CA ASN A 429 -12.02 3.90 21.26
C ASN A 429 -12.99 5.08 21.08
N LEU A 430 -14.25 4.93 21.49
CA LEU A 430 -15.24 6.01 21.42
C LEU A 430 -14.89 7.17 22.37
N GLN A 431 -14.34 6.89 23.55
CA GLN A 431 -13.89 7.94 24.47
C GLN A 431 -12.72 8.74 23.89
N ASN A 432 -11.78 8.06 23.23
CA ASN A 432 -10.63 8.70 22.59
C ASN A 432 -11.06 9.52 21.35
N ALA A 433 -12.05 9.07 20.59
CA ALA A 433 -12.56 9.81 19.43
C ALA A 433 -13.30 11.12 19.80
N VAL A 434 -13.86 11.21 21.01
CA VAL A 434 -14.54 12.44 21.50
C VAL A 434 -13.53 13.57 21.77
N THR A 435 -12.27 13.24 22.05
CA THR A 435 -11.24 14.24 22.38
C THR A 435 -10.53 14.81 21.16
N ASP A 436 -10.57 14.11 20.02
CA ASP A 436 -9.88 14.51 18.80
C ASP A 436 -10.88 15.06 17.76
N THR A 437 -10.42 15.95 16.88
CA THR A 437 -11.25 16.46 15.77
C THR A 437 -11.45 15.34 14.73
N VAL A 438 -12.61 14.69 14.77
CA VAL A 438 -13.01 13.64 13.84
C VAL A 438 -13.18 14.22 12.43
N ASN A 439 -12.51 13.64 11.43
CA ASN A 439 -12.69 14.02 10.02
C ASN A 439 -14.01 13.43 9.47
N GLU A 440 -14.54 13.98 8.38
CA GLU A 440 -15.75 13.43 7.76
C GLU A 440 -15.58 11.95 7.33
N ASP A 441 -14.38 11.59 6.88
CA ASP A 441 -14.03 10.23 6.44
C ASP A 441 -14.10 9.19 7.59
N ASP A 442 -13.94 9.62 8.85
CA ASP A 442 -13.91 8.73 10.02
C ASP A 442 -15.32 8.42 10.59
N MET A 443 -16.34 9.12 10.10
CA MET A 443 -17.70 9.09 10.67
C MET A 443 -18.36 7.71 10.58
N ILE A 444 -18.16 6.99 9.48
CA ILE A 444 -18.76 5.66 9.25
C ILE A 444 -18.14 4.64 10.22
N SER A 445 -16.81 4.67 10.37
CA SER A 445 -16.10 3.78 11.32
C SER A 445 -16.55 4.03 12.77
N LEU A 446 -16.84 5.27 13.15
CA LEU A 446 -17.42 5.60 14.46
C LEU A 446 -18.86 5.12 14.62
N LEU A 447 -19.69 5.24 13.58
CA LEU A 447 -21.05 4.69 13.59
C LEU A 447 -21.04 3.17 13.78
N LEU A 448 -20.18 2.46 13.06
CA LEU A 448 -20.02 1.02 13.19
C LEU A 448 -19.54 0.63 14.59
N LEU A 449 -18.60 1.37 15.18
CA LEU A 449 -18.19 1.16 16.59
C LEU A 449 -19.34 1.35 17.59
N HIS A 450 -20.23 2.32 17.36
CA HIS A 450 -21.43 2.52 18.14
C HIS A 450 -22.41 1.33 18.01
N LEU A 451 -22.60 0.81 16.79
CA LEU A 451 -23.44 -0.36 16.54
C LEU A 451 -22.85 -1.64 17.15
N TYR A 452 -21.55 -1.87 17.02
CA TYR A 452 -20.87 -3.00 17.67
C TYR A 452 -20.89 -2.92 19.19
N LYS A 453 -20.88 -1.73 19.78
CA LYS A 453 -21.14 -1.56 21.22
C LYS A 453 -22.54 -2.06 21.59
N ALA A 454 -23.56 -1.73 20.80
CA ALA A 454 -24.91 -2.23 21.02
C ALA A 454 -24.99 -3.75 20.86
N ASP A 455 -24.33 -4.32 19.85
CA ASP A 455 -24.24 -5.77 19.66
C ASP A 455 -23.57 -6.46 20.86
N ALA A 456 -22.50 -5.87 21.40
CA ALA A 456 -21.82 -6.38 22.58
C ALA A 456 -22.74 -6.33 23.83
N LEU A 457 -23.52 -5.25 24.01
CA LEU A 457 -24.50 -5.15 25.09
C LEU A 457 -25.61 -6.21 24.96
N LEU A 458 -26.12 -6.42 23.74
CA LEU A 458 -27.10 -7.46 23.42
C LEU A 458 -26.56 -8.86 23.74
N CYS A 459 -25.32 -9.17 23.33
CA CYS A 459 -24.67 -10.44 23.62
C CYS A 459 -24.41 -10.67 25.12
N LEU A 460 -24.37 -9.59 25.92
CA LEU A 460 -24.25 -9.64 27.39
C LEU A 460 -25.61 -9.61 28.09
N GLU A 461 -26.72 -9.67 27.35
CA GLU A 461 -28.09 -9.59 27.84
C GLU A 461 -28.38 -8.29 28.63
N ARG A 462 -27.62 -7.22 28.39
CA ARG A 462 -27.80 -5.89 29.00
C ARG A 462 -28.83 -5.09 28.20
N VAL A 463 -30.04 -5.64 28.10
CA VAL A 463 -31.09 -5.17 27.17
C VAL A 463 -31.52 -3.73 27.45
N ASP A 464 -31.76 -3.37 28.71
CA ASP A 464 -32.23 -2.03 29.09
C ASP A 464 -31.22 -0.95 28.69
N GLU A 465 -29.94 -1.18 29.02
CA GLU A 465 -28.85 -0.28 28.66
C GLU A 465 -28.65 -0.20 27.15
N CYS A 466 -28.77 -1.32 26.43
CA CYS A 466 -28.70 -1.31 24.97
C CYS A 466 -29.84 -0.50 24.36
N CYS A 467 -31.06 -0.63 24.89
CA CYS A 467 -32.22 0.13 24.44
C CYS A 467 -32.02 1.63 24.63
N GLU A 468 -31.59 2.05 25.83
CA GLU A 468 -31.27 3.45 26.11
C GLU A 468 -30.15 3.96 25.20
N TYR A 469 -29.09 3.17 25.02
CA TYR A 469 -27.94 3.54 24.19
C TYR A 469 -28.31 3.74 22.72
N LEU A 470 -29.07 2.81 22.14
CA LEU A 470 -29.52 2.90 20.75
C LEU A 470 -30.44 4.11 20.52
N GLN A 471 -31.38 4.37 21.43
CA GLN A 471 -32.34 5.47 21.29
C GLN A 471 -31.73 6.85 21.55
N GLN A 472 -30.87 6.97 22.56
CA GLN A 472 -30.38 8.27 23.02
C GLN A 472 -29.07 8.70 22.34
N ILE A 473 -28.28 7.75 21.84
CA ILE A 473 -26.95 8.04 21.28
C ILE A 473 -26.86 7.67 19.81
N VAL A 474 -27.15 6.41 19.45
CA VAL A 474 -26.91 5.92 18.08
C VAL A 474 -27.92 6.50 17.09
N GLN A 475 -29.21 6.46 17.42
CA GLN A 475 -30.27 6.94 16.55
C GLN A 475 -30.15 8.44 16.19
N PRO A 476 -29.91 9.37 17.14
CA PRO A 476 -29.72 10.77 16.80
C PRO A 476 -28.49 11.01 15.90
N LYS A 477 -27.40 10.27 16.11
CA LYS A 477 -26.17 10.38 15.30
C LYS A 477 -26.40 9.99 13.85
N ILE A 478 -27.06 8.85 13.61
CA ILE A 478 -27.38 8.39 12.25
C ILE A 478 -28.33 9.38 11.57
N GLN A 479 -29.36 9.85 12.27
CA GLN A 479 -30.30 10.84 11.73
C GLN A 479 -29.62 12.16 11.36
N GLU A 480 -28.68 12.64 12.18
CA GLU A 480 -27.90 13.84 11.89
C GLU A 480 -27.10 13.68 10.58
N ILE A 481 -26.41 12.55 10.40
CA ILE A 481 -25.62 12.26 9.20
C ILE A 481 -26.53 12.16 7.96
N MET A 482 -27.63 11.42 8.04
CA MET A 482 -28.61 11.31 6.95
C MET A 482 -29.17 12.68 6.55
N SER A 483 -29.42 13.57 7.51
CA SER A 483 -29.93 14.92 7.24
C SER A 483 -28.91 15.81 6.51
N ARG A 484 -27.61 15.63 6.78
CA ARG A 484 -26.51 16.33 6.12
C ARG A 484 -26.30 15.83 4.70
N GLU A 485 -26.29 14.51 4.50
CA GLU A 485 -26.12 13.90 3.17
C GLU A 485 -27.26 14.27 2.22
N GLN A 486 -28.52 14.25 2.69
CA GLN A 486 -29.68 14.66 1.88
C GLN A 486 -29.58 16.10 1.34
N ALA A 487 -28.80 16.97 1.99
CA ALA A 487 -28.59 18.35 1.54
C ALA A 487 -27.52 18.49 0.45
N THR A 488 -26.68 17.46 0.25
CA THR A 488 -25.48 17.54 -0.59
C THR A 488 -25.48 16.51 -1.74
N THR A 489 -25.97 15.28 -1.54
CA THR A 489 -26.05 14.17 -2.53
C THR A 489 -27.12 13.11 -2.14
N ALA A 490 -27.20 11.98 -2.86
CA ALA A 490 -27.92 10.79 -2.37
C ALA A 490 -27.22 10.21 -1.13
N ILE A 491 -28.00 9.60 -0.22
CA ILE A 491 -27.48 8.96 1.00
C ILE A 491 -26.57 7.79 0.61
N SER A 492 -25.42 7.66 1.26
CA SER A 492 -24.46 6.57 1.01
C SER A 492 -25.05 5.20 1.40
N GLU A 493 -24.69 4.15 0.65
CA GLU A 493 -25.15 2.77 0.93
C GLU A 493 -24.70 2.30 2.33
N GLU A 494 -23.54 2.77 2.79
CA GLU A 494 -22.97 2.45 4.10
C GLU A 494 -23.79 3.07 5.24
N VAL A 495 -24.26 4.31 5.09
CA VAL A 495 -25.16 4.95 6.07
C VAL A 495 -26.53 4.27 6.08
N VAL A 496 -27.03 3.85 4.92
CA VAL A 496 -28.26 3.02 4.82
C VAL A 496 -28.07 1.70 5.58
N SER A 497 -26.95 1.01 5.37
CA SER A 497 -26.61 -0.23 6.09
C SER A 497 -26.62 -0.01 7.61
N CYS A 498 -25.92 1.02 8.10
CA CYS A 498 -25.91 1.40 9.52
C CYS A 498 -27.32 1.66 10.07
N HIS A 499 -28.17 2.36 9.32
CA HIS A 499 -29.54 2.66 9.75
C HIS A 499 -30.40 1.40 9.80
N THR A 500 -30.30 0.50 8.81
CA THR A 500 -31.03 -0.77 8.85
C THR A 500 -30.59 -1.65 10.02
N GLN A 501 -29.29 -1.71 10.34
CA GLN A 501 -28.76 -2.41 11.51
C GLN A 501 -29.29 -1.80 12.81
N LEU A 502 -29.31 -0.47 12.94
CA LEU A 502 -29.91 0.22 14.07
C LEU A 502 -31.38 -0.17 14.26
N LEU A 503 -32.21 -0.08 13.21
CA LEU A 503 -33.63 -0.40 13.29
C LEU A 503 -33.86 -1.87 13.68
N ASN A 504 -33.05 -2.76 13.14
CA ASN A 504 -33.08 -4.17 13.44
C ASN A 504 -32.78 -4.45 14.93
N ASN A 505 -31.66 -3.92 15.41
CA ASN A 505 -31.23 -4.07 16.80
C ASN A 505 -32.20 -3.40 17.78
N LEU A 506 -32.70 -2.21 17.43
CA LEU A 506 -33.68 -1.49 18.21
C LEU A 506 -34.99 -2.28 18.36
N ALA A 507 -35.47 -2.92 17.29
CA ALA A 507 -36.64 -3.78 17.36
C ALA A 507 -36.43 -4.98 18.29
N VAL A 508 -35.24 -5.60 18.26
CA VAL A 508 -34.90 -6.73 19.14
C VAL A 508 -34.91 -6.31 20.61
N VAL A 509 -34.25 -5.21 20.98
CA VAL A 509 -34.25 -4.73 22.38
C VAL A 509 -35.62 -4.28 22.82
N VAL A 510 -36.37 -3.55 21.97
CA VAL A 510 -37.72 -3.09 22.29
C VAL A 510 -38.68 -4.26 22.48
N ALA A 511 -38.54 -5.34 21.70
CA ALA A 511 -39.32 -6.57 21.89
C ALA A 511 -39.08 -7.19 23.27
N CYS A 512 -37.87 -7.07 23.80
CA CYS A 512 -37.48 -7.59 25.10
C CYS A 512 -37.92 -6.67 26.25
N CYS A 513 -37.80 -5.34 26.12
CA CYS A 513 -38.17 -4.38 27.18
C CYS A 513 -39.68 -4.08 27.23
N SER A 514 -40.30 -3.84 26.07
CA SER A 514 -41.62 -3.22 25.95
C SER A 514 -42.65 -4.12 25.25
N GLY A 515 -42.25 -5.32 24.82
CA GLY A 515 -43.10 -6.29 24.16
C GLY A 515 -43.10 -6.18 22.63
N VAL A 516 -43.83 -7.11 22.00
CA VAL A 516 -43.71 -7.39 20.55
C VAL A 516 -44.35 -6.30 19.68
N ASP A 517 -45.41 -5.64 20.15
CA ASP A 517 -46.17 -4.68 19.35
C ASP A 517 -45.36 -3.42 18.97
N PRO A 518 -44.67 -2.72 19.90
CA PRO A 518 -43.81 -1.61 19.54
C PRO A 518 -42.67 -2.01 18.59
N ALA A 519 -42.08 -3.18 18.79
CA ALA A 519 -41.02 -3.70 17.93
C ALA A 519 -41.50 -3.99 16.50
N ILE A 520 -42.71 -4.52 16.34
CA ILE A 520 -43.34 -4.69 15.02
C ILE A 520 -43.54 -3.34 14.31
N SER A 521 -43.90 -2.27 15.04
CA SER A 521 -44.04 -0.92 14.44
C SER A 521 -42.72 -0.44 13.86
N ILE A 522 -41.64 -0.55 14.63
CA ILE A 522 -40.29 -0.13 14.21
C ILE A 522 -39.88 -0.84 12.92
N LEU A 523 -40.05 -2.17 12.84
CA LEU A 523 -39.68 -2.93 11.64
C LEU A 523 -40.58 -2.61 10.44
N ARG A 524 -41.88 -2.37 10.65
CA ARG A 524 -42.79 -1.97 9.57
C ARG A 524 -42.44 -0.59 9.02
N GLU A 525 -42.12 0.37 9.88
CA GLU A 525 -41.63 1.69 9.48
C GLU A 525 -40.30 1.60 8.75
N GLY A 526 -39.38 0.76 9.24
CA GLY A 526 -38.11 0.45 8.56
C GLY A 526 -38.32 -0.11 7.16
N LEU A 527 -39.24 -1.06 6.98
CA LEU A 527 -39.56 -1.66 5.68
C LEU A 527 -40.33 -0.71 4.73
N GLN A 528 -40.94 0.36 5.23
CA GLN A 528 -41.46 1.42 4.36
C GLN A 528 -40.32 2.20 3.70
N GLN A 529 -39.20 2.38 4.41
CA GLN A 529 -38.01 3.07 3.91
C GLN A 529 -37.08 2.13 3.12
N TYR A 530 -36.99 0.86 3.55
CA TYR A 530 -36.10 -0.16 2.99
C TYR A 530 -36.88 -1.44 2.63
N PRO A 531 -37.70 -1.41 1.56
CA PRO A 531 -38.60 -2.53 1.23
C PRO A 531 -37.89 -3.85 0.95
N ASP A 532 -36.62 -3.79 0.53
CA ASP A 532 -35.87 -4.95 0.12
C ASP A 532 -35.04 -5.57 1.24
N CYS A 533 -34.79 -4.85 2.35
CA CYS A 533 -33.93 -5.31 3.45
C CYS A 533 -34.43 -6.63 4.07
N LEU A 534 -33.65 -7.70 3.88
CA LEU A 534 -34.00 -9.04 4.34
C LEU A 534 -33.93 -9.18 5.87
N ALA A 535 -32.93 -8.57 6.52
CA ALA A 535 -32.76 -8.60 7.98
C ALA A 535 -34.00 -8.08 8.74
N LEU A 536 -34.57 -6.95 8.28
CA LEU A 536 -35.79 -6.39 8.87
C LEU A 536 -37.00 -7.32 8.65
N LYS A 537 -37.13 -7.93 7.45
CA LYS A 537 -38.19 -8.91 7.16
C LYS A 537 -38.06 -10.14 8.07
N PHE A 538 -36.85 -10.66 8.23
CA PHE A 538 -36.56 -11.82 9.05
C PHE A 538 -37.04 -11.63 10.49
N ASN A 539 -36.59 -10.54 11.14
CA ASN A 539 -37.01 -10.26 12.51
C ASN A 539 -38.50 -9.93 12.62
N LEU A 540 -39.10 -9.30 11.61
CA LEU A 540 -40.53 -9.03 11.60
C LEU A 540 -41.35 -10.32 11.53
N VAL A 541 -40.94 -11.28 10.70
CA VAL A 541 -41.58 -12.60 10.60
C VAL A 541 -41.52 -13.33 11.94
N LEU A 542 -40.36 -13.32 12.62
CA LEU A 542 -40.23 -13.92 13.95
C LEU A 542 -41.15 -13.26 15.00
N LEU A 543 -41.26 -11.93 14.97
CA LEU A 543 -42.15 -11.21 15.89
C LEU A 543 -43.63 -11.45 15.59
N LEU A 544 -44.03 -11.50 14.32
CA LEU A 544 -45.39 -11.88 13.91
C LEU A 544 -45.72 -13.30 14.36
N TRP A 545 -44.75 -14.21 14.22
CA TRP A 545 -44.88 -15.58 14.71
C TRP A 545 -45.10 -15.64 16.22
N ARG A 546 -44.32 -14.86 16.98
CA ARG A 546 -44.44 -14.74 18.44
C ARG A 546 -45.77 -14.10 18.88
N LYS A 547 -46.34 -13.22 18.05
CA LYS A 547 -47.66 -12.60 18.24
C LYS A 547 -48.83 -13.52 17.85
N ASP A 548 -48.54 -14.73 17.36
CA ASP A 548 -49.51 -15.69 16.81
C ASP A 548 -50.20 -15.23 15.52
N ASP A 549 -49.66 -14.22 14.82
CA ASP A 549 -50.08 -13.82 13.47
C ASP A 549 -49.29 -14.61 12.40
N LYS A 550 -49.40 -15.93 12.50
CA LYS A 550 -48.72 -16.88 11.62
C LYS A 550 -49.08 -16.71 10.13
N PRO A 551 -50.34 -16.38 9.74
CA PRO A 551 -50.67 -16.13 8.34
C PRO A 551 -49.91 -14.95 7.72
N ALA A 552 -49.79 -13.82 8.45
CA ALA A 552 -49.03 -12.67 7.98
C ALA A 552 -47.52 -12.98 7.89
N ALA A 553 -46.98 -13.69 8.90
CA ALA A 553 -45.60 -14.13 8.93
C ALA A 553 -45.23 -14.99 7.70
N CYS A 554 -46.07 -15.99 7.38
CA CYS A 554 -45.86 -16.84 6.20
C CYS A 554 -45.92 -16.05 4.90
N THR A 555 -46.95 -15.22 4.72
CA THR A 555 -47.13 -14.44 3.50
C THR A 555 -45.92 -13.54 3.23
N MET A 556 -45.40 -12.91 4.28
CA MET A 556 -44.23 -12.05 4.19
C MET A 556 -42.96 -12.83 3.84
N TRP A 557 -42.68 -13.95 4.52
CA TRP A 557 -41.47 -14.73 4.29
C TRP A 557 -41.45 -15.40 2.91
N VAL A 558 -42.59 -15.95 2.48
CA VAL A 558 -42.77 -16.54 1.13
C VAL A 558 -42.48 -15.50 0.05
N LYS A 559 -42.97 -14.27 0.21
CA LYS A 559 -42.67 -13.17 -0.70
C LYS A 559 -41.19 -12.78 -0.65
N ALA A 560 -40.59 -12.73 0.54
CA ALA A 560 -39.18 -12.38 0.72
C ALA A 560 -38.23 -13.38 0.04
N ARG A 561 -38.55 -14.68 0.10
CA ARG A 561 -37.79 -15.74 -0.58
C ARG A 561 -38.17 -15.95 -2.05
N GLY A 562 -39.16 -15.20 -2.57
CA GLY A 562 -39.64 -15.33 -3.94
C GLY A 562 -40.33 -16.67 -4.25
N TRP A 563 -40.89 -17.36 -3.24
CA TRP A 563 -41.56 -18.64 -3.43
C TRP A 563 -42.97 -18.47 -4.02
N ASP A 564 -43.28 -19.17 -5.11
CA ASP A 564 -44.65 -19.25 -5.63
C ASP A 564 -45.41 -20.42 -5.01
N LEU A 565 -46.01 -20.20 -3.83
CA LEU A 565 -46.84 -21.20 -3.15
C LEU A 565 -48.32 -21.19 -3.58
N GLN A 566 -48.71 -20.36 -4.56
CA GLN A 566 -50.10 -20.22 -5.03
C GLN A 566 -50.45 -21.09 -6.25
N ALA A 567 -49.54 -21.94 -6.73
CA ALA A 567 -49.77 -22.80 -7.89
C ALA A 567 -51.07 -23.64 -7.76
N LYS A 568 -51.95 -23.43 -8.76
CA LYS A 568 -53.35 -23.87 -8.82
C LYS A 568 -53.54 -25.37 -8.63
N ILE A 569 -54.70 -25.68 -8.06
CA ILE A 569 -55.36 -26.99 -8.00
C ILE A 569 -55.55 -27.51 -9.44
N ASN A 570 -54.57 -28.21 -9.99
CA ASN A 570 -54.74 -29.17 -11.08
C ASN A 570 -53.65 -30.22 -10.88
N GLY A 571 -54.07 -31.43 -10.51
CA GLY A 571 -53.19 -32.47 -9.97
C GLY A 571 -51.97 -32.78 -10.84
N ALA A 572 -50.78 -32.64 -10.24
CA ALA A 572 -49.51 -33.32 -10.51
C ALA A 572 -48.31 -32.48 -10.03
N ASP A 573 -48.45 -31.16 -9.89
CA ASP A 573 -47.31 -30.22 -9.80
C ASP A 573 -47.08 -29.60 -8.41
N VAL A 574 -47.79 -30.07 -7.38
CA VAL A 574 -47.64 -29.56 -6.01
C VAL A 574 -46.38 -30.12 -5.34
N GLY A 575 -46.02 -31.37 -5.65
CA GLY A 575 -44.84 -32.03 -5.08
C GLY A 575 -43.51 -31.40 -5.52
N THR A 576 -43.44 -30.95 -6.77
CA THR A 576 -42.29 -30.26 -7.40
C THR A 576 -42.04 -28.88 -6.80
N THR A 577 -43.07 -28.10 -6.47
CA THR A 577 -42.90 -26.80 -5.77
C THR A 577 -42.37 -26.98 -4.35
N TYR A 578 -42.87 -27.98 -3.62
CA TYR A 578 -42.33 -28.35 -2.30
C TYR A 578 -40.90 -28.87 -2.40
N GLN A 579 -40.60 -29.67 -3.43
CA GLN A 579 -39.25 -30.15 -3.69
C GLN A 579 -38.30 -29.01 -4.05
N ASN A 580 -38.72 -28.00 -4.81
CA ASN A 580 -37.88 -26.85 -5.13
C ASN A 580 -37.63 -25.95 -3.91
N ALA A 581 -38.66 -25.65 -3.11
CA ALA A 581 -38.50 -24.89 -1.86
C ALA A 581 -37.68 -25.67 -0.82
N ALA A 582 -37.86 -26.99 -0.73
CA ALA A 582 -37.04 -27.85 0.12
C ALA A 582 -35.61 -28.04 -0.42
N LEU A 583 -35.40 -28.09 -1.75
CA LEU A 583 -34.07 -28.11 -2.36
C LEU A 583 -33.32 -26.83 -2.03
N SER A 584 -33.94 -25.67 -2.24
CA SER A 584 -33.38 -24.35 -1.87
C SER A 584 -33.06 -24.25 -0.38
N ALA A 585 -33.84 -24.91 0.50
CA ALA A 585 -33.58 -24.97 1.94
C ALA A 585 -32.59 -26.07 2.36
N SER A 586 -32.22 -27.01 1.48
CA SER A 586 -31.39 -28.19 1.79
C SER A 586 -30.01 -28.19 1.13
N THR A 587 -29.71 -27.19 0.29
CA THR A 587 -28.37 -26.96 -0.26
C THR A 587 -27.34 -26.51 0.78
N SER A 588 -27.73 -26.26 2.02
CA SER A 588 -26.84 -26.06 3.16
C SER A 588 -26.80 -27.32 4.03
N GLN A 589 -25.62 -27.95 4.13
CA GLN A 589 -25.41 -29.14 4.97
C GLN A 589 -25.77 -28.80 6.42
N MET A 590 -26.61 -29.62 7.07
CA MET A 590 -27.01 -29.44 8.48
C MET A 590 -25.82 -29.49 9.44
N PRO A 591 -25.58 -28.42 10.23
CA PRO A 591 -24.89 -28.51 11.50
C PRO A 591 -25.86 -28.19 12.64
N SER A 592 -25.52 -28.62 13.85
CA SER A 592 -26.28 -28.38 15.08
C SER A 592 -26.60 -26.90 15.29
N ILE A 593 -27.82 -26.60 15.73
CA ILE A 593 -28.27 -25.26 16.18
C ILE A 593 -27.35 -24.80 17.30
N SER A 594 -26.46 -23.83 17.00
CA SER A 594 -25.58 -23.16 17.96
C SER A 594 -25.83 -21.66 17.82
N GLU A 595 -26.01 -20.97 18.94
CA GLU A 595 -26.56 -19.60 19.02
C GLU A 595 -25.65 -18.49 18.45
N HIS A 596 -24.43 -18.78 18.00
CA HIS A 596 -23.57 -17.81 17.33
C HIS A 596 -22.73 -18.49 16.24
N VAL A 597 -22.85 -17.95 15.03
CA VAL A 597 -22.65 -18.52 13.68
C VAL A 597 -21.19 -18.94 13.40
N GLN A 598 -21.01 -20.14 12.87
CA GLN A 598 -19.76 -20.62 12.24
C GLN A 598 -19.80 -20.24 10.76
N GLY A 599 -18.73 -19.60 10.28
CA GLY A 599 -18.65 -18.86 9.02
C GLY A 599 -18.15 -19.62 7.79
N ASP A 600 -18.61 -20.84 7.54
CA ASP A 600 -18.27 -21.57 6.29
C ASP A 600 -19.43 -21.63 5.28
N LEU A 601 -20.57 -21.01 5.57
CA LEU A 601 -21.73 -20.96 4.69
C LEU A 601 -22.25 -19.51 4.64
N ASP A 602 -21.99 -18.83 3.52
CA ASP A 602 -22.41 -17.45 3.27
C ASP A 602 -23.89 -17.27 3.63
N GLY A 603 -24.13 -16.38 4.59
CA GLY A 603 -25.46 -15.85 4.85
C GLY A 603 -25.94 -14.94 3.72
N GLU A 604 -27.22 -14.59 3.71
CA GLU A 604 -27.76 -13.57 2.79
C GLU A 604 -28.11 -12.31 3.59
N ASP A 605 -27.66 -11.14 3.12
CA ASP A 605 -28.04 -9.81 3.66
C ASP A 605 -27.96 -9.69 5.20
N GLY A 606 -26.87 -10.20 5.80
CA GLY A 606 -26.62 -10.13 7.25
C GLY A 606 -27.34 -11.19 8.09
N ILE A 607 -27.96 -12.21 7.47
CA ILE A 607 -28.58 -13.34 8.15
C ILE A 607 -27.79 -14.61 7.83
N SER A 608 -27.40 -15.37 8.85
CA SER A 608 -26.67 -16.62 8.62
C SER A 608 -27.48 -17.66 7.86
N ALA A 609 -26.80 -18.50 7.08
CA ALA A 609 -27.42 -19.63 6.38
C ALA A 609 -28.23 -20.52 7.33
N GLN A 610 -27.76 -20.72 8.57
CA GLN A 610 -28.48 -21.50 9.58
C GLN A 610 -29.80 -20.84 10.03
N GLN A 611 -29.81 -19.54 10.24
CA GLN A 611 -31.02 -18.79 10.58
C GLN A 611 -32.04 -18.80 9.44
N LEU A 612 -31.57 -18.66 8.20
CA LEU A 612 -32.41 -18.76 7.00
C LEU A 612 -33.07 -20.14 6.91
N VAL A 613 -32.30 -21.22 7.02
CA VAL A 613 -32.80 -22.61 6.98
C VAL A 613 -33.82 -22.86 8.08
N TYR A 614 -33.56 -22.36 9.29
CA TYR A 614 -34.48 -22.50 10.41
C TYR A 614 -35.83 -21.84 10.13
N LEU A 615 -35.81 -20.59 9.66
CA LEU A 615 -37.04 -19.86 9.37
C LEU A 615 -37.79 -20.45 8.16
N ASP A 616 -37.05 -20.85 7.12
CA ASP A 616 -37.59 -21.56 5.96
C ASP A 616 -38.33 -22.83 6.40
N ALA A 617 -37.70 -23.66 7.23
CA ALA A 617 -38.30 -24.88 7.76
C ALA A 617 -39.55 -24.60 8.62
N LEU A 618 -39.50 -23.57 9.46
CA LEU A 618 -40.62 -23.16 10.32
C LEU A 618 -41.85 -22.78 9.49
N ILE A 619 -41.65 -21.94 8.47
CA ILE A 619 -42.71 -21.41 7.60
C ILE A 619 -43.29 -22.52 6.72
N LEU A 620 -42.44 -23.32 6.07
CA LEU A 620 -42.88 -24.41 5.20
C LEU A 620 -43.66 -25.49 5.96
N ASN A 621 -43.26 -25.80 7.20
CA ASN A 621 -43.94 -26.77 8.05
C ASN A 621 -45.35 -26.31 8.44
N TYR A 622 -45.50 -25.05 8.87
CA TYR A 622 -46.81 -24.50 9.20
C TYR A 622 -47.72 -24.40 7.98
N TRP A 623 -47.18 -23.94 6.84
CA TRP A 623 -47.96 -23.85 5.60
C TRP A 623 -48.47 -25.22 5.15
N ARG A 624 -47.63 -26.26 5.26
CA ARG A 624 -48.02 -27.66 4.98
C ARG A 624 -49.20 -28.10 5.85
N LYS A 625 -49.09 -27.95 7.18
CA LYS A 625 -50.14 -28.36 8.13
C LYS A 625 -51.46 -27.63 7.90
N THR A 626 -51.39 -26.33 7.61
CA THR A 626 -52.58 -25.50 7.38
C THR A 626 -53.28 -25.91 6.08
N ARG A 627 -52.52 -26.25 5.04
CA ARG A 627 -53.06 -26.74 3.76
C ARG A 627 -53.65 -28.15 3.87
N GLU A 628 -53.02 -29.03 4.64
CA GLU A 628 -53.55 -30.36 4.96
C GLU A 628 -54.89 -30.24 5.72
N SER A 629 -54.97 -29.36 6.72
CA SER A 629 -56.22 -29.06 7.43
C SER A 629 -57.30 -28.52 6.50
N GLN A 630 -56.96 -27.54 5.64
CA GLN A 630 -57.92 -26.98 4.68
C GLN A 630 -58.42 -28.02 3.68
N LEU A 631 -57.56 -28.92 3.19
CA LEU A 631 -57.97 -30.01 2.30
C LEU A 631 -58.92 -30.98 3.01
N VAL A 632 -58.66 -31.29 4.28
CA VAL A 632 -59.55 -32.10 5.13
C VAL A 632 -60.89 -31.39 5.33
N ASP A 633 -60.89 -30.10 5.64
CA ASP A 633 -62.11 -29.28 5.82
C ASP A 633 -62.92 -29.14 4.52
N TYR A 634 -62.27 -28.94 3.37
CA TYR A 634 -62.94 -28.94 2.07
C TYR A 634 -63.54 -30.29 1.73
N SER A 635 -62.84 -31.38 2.07
CA SER A 635 -63.37 -32.74 1.87
C SER A 635 -64.56 -33.04 2.79
N LEU A 636 -64.52 -32.57 4.04
CA LEU A 636 -65.65 -32.64 4.99
C LEU A 636 -66.84 -31.81 4.49
N GLN A 637 -66.64 -30.57 4.07
CA GLN A 637 -67.70 -29.71 3.51
C GLN A 637 -68.28 -30.30 2.22
N TYR A 638 -67.45 -30.94 1.39
CA TYR A 638 -67.92 -31.63 0.19
C TYR A 638 -68.72 -32.90 0.53
N ILE A 639 -68.31 -33.64 1.55
CA ILE A 639 -69.08 -34.80 2.07
C ILE A 639 -70.41 -34.33 2.67
N GLU A 640 -70.41 -33.29 3.51
CA GLU A 640 -71.64 -32.69 4.08
C GLU A 640 -72.57 -32.15 2.97
N TYR A 641 -72.00 -31.57 1.92
CA TYR A 641 -72.74 -31.14 0.73
C TYR A 641 -73.35 -32.34 -0.04
N LEU A 642 -72.59 -33.42 -0.23
CA LEU A 642 -73.10 -34.65 -0.85
C LEU A 642 -74.18 -35.33 0.00
N GLU A 643 -74.04 -35.34 1.32
CA GLU A 643 -75.06 -35.84 2.25
C GLU A 643 -76.33 -34.97 2.23
N SER A 644 -76.19 -33.65 2.04
CA SER A 644 -77.31 -32.73 1.87
C SER A 644 -78.07 -32.89 0.53
N LEU A 645 -77.44 -33.53 -0.46
CA LEU A 645 -78.02 -33.79 -1.79
C LEU A 645 -78.88 -35.06 -1.87
N GLY A 646 -78.96 -35.83 -0.79
CA GLY A 646 -80.15 -36.62 -0.51
C GLY A 646 -79.96 -38.11 -0.21
N THR A 647 -80.66 -38.52 0.85
CA THR A 647 -81.51 -39.72 0.81
C THR A 647 -82.89 -39.38 1.34
N THR A 648 -83.83 -39.06 0.43
CA THR A 648 -85.21 -39.49 0.55
C THR A 648 -85.62 -40.15 -0.77
N ASP A 649 -86.18 -41.35 -0.62
CA ASP A 649 -86.87 -42.19 -1.60
C ASP A 649 -86.02 -43.13 -2.46
N ILE A 650 -85.57 -44.19 -1.79
CA ILE A 650 -85.49 -45.53 -2.35
C ILE A 650 -86.88 -45.92 -2.88
N SER A 651 -87.04 -46.03 -4.20
CA SER A 651 -88.14 -46.79 -4.77
C SER A 651 -87.72 -48.25 -4.94
N GLN A 652 -88.43 -49.15 -4.25
CA GLN A 652 -88.39 -50.58 -4.49
C GLN A 652 -89.01 -50.88 -5.86
N ASN A 653 -88.31 -51.60 -6.75
CA ASN A 653 -88.76 -52.89 -7.29
C ASN A 653 -87.88 -53.43 -8.44
N ASN A 654 -87.65 -54.75 -8.31
CA ASN A 654 -87.09 -55.75 -9.23
C ASN A 654 -85.57 -55.85 -9.36
#